data_AF-A0A9P3NHL4-F1
#
_entry.id   AF-A0A9P3NHL4-F1
#
_cell.length_a   1.000
_cell.length_b   1.000
_cell.length_c   1.000
_cell.angle_alpha   90.00
_cell.angle_beta   90.00
_cell.angle_gamma   90.00
#
_symmetry.space_group_name_H-M   'P 1'
#
loop_
_entity.id
_entity.type
_entity.pdbx_description
1 polymer ?
#
loop_
_entity_poly.entity_id
_entity_poly.type
_entity_poly.pdbx_seq_one_letter_code
_entity_poly.pdbx_strand_id
1 'polypeptide(L)'
;MGSGGTLAASHKKQSEATNQKHKHRPKQRPSFSRRPPLMLPKTWRMLRFLVFAFVIALALSSFLLSGIAPFLGNPKAIWAFLTTRRVRRIAFGSGTTPENTSQPVWTRGVIPSSPDVWIWLGDMAYLDEPEVNCTRWPLHPQCNCTSDWFQQQGMSCVRGNSKYAITRMQQQLQNPDYVKFLQFMCPRYKPSNTTPIPDGSDPSSCPRHILGVYDDRDFGWAHGYKRLMHKDPLKSVFLDALGAPKEDPRRDRGDGIQAVYHLNEALPGQQIDVFLLDERYYRENLPCHIRRDFCTSVMDLDRPHSWRSWCGDFLGREVARNRWSCCDKDEKLFQAWCGHEAHRNHSLWEEACNPAQEAFGSQKISVRKKGKDVALWDVYIEEQPEPHNSQYCEVLGRQQRLWLQEELQDSVAPIKIIVSPSPVFTNPLPQPCSPFPKELSTAATLTGPYGSEPPAEPELTGLAGAASGLAAAPSAANGSASEAPSASIPPVAPFVEDPVTNVTQCTCSGDDWECYKPAQLHFLEMLSRAERGCVVLLTGDMGYSDIKVFRPGPGRAYTDLYRSSQHYRPIYQVMASGLTRRPRIDTSCSPGNAWTHDPLKMRHPSECSVAPAPSFGMVEVDWDREKVVKLQVRDGDTSQVRIELVLDLAECLNH
;
A
#
# COMPACT_ATOMS: atom_id res chain seq x y z
N MET A 1 2.02 -74.29 28.94
CA MET A 1 1.46 -75.18 27.87
C MET A 1 1.96 -74.68 26.53
N GLY A 2 1.89 -75.49 25.46
CA GLY A 2 2.18 -75.04 24.09
C GLY A 2 1.02 -74.24 23.47
N SER A 3 1.02 -73.95 22.17
CA SER A 3 1.93 -74.42 21.11
C SER A 3 1.80 -73.64 19.79
N GLY A 4 2.90 -73.56 19.02
CA GLY A 4 2.88 -73.43 17.55
C GLY A 4 2.90 -72.00 16.98
N GLY A 5 3.63 -71.71 15.90
CA GLY A 5 4.58 -72.57 15.17
C GLY A 5 5.32 -71.81 14.05
N THR A 6 6.49 -72.30 13.63
CA THR A 6 7.38 -71.59 12.68
C THR A 6 8.17 -72.57 11.80
N LEU A 7 8.35 -72.22 10.51
CA LEU A 7 9.32 -72.81 9.57
C LEU A 7 10.00 -71.62 8.85
N ALA A 8 11.30 -71.36 9.03
CA ALA A 8 12.47 -72.07 8.52
C ALA A 8 12.71 -71.81 7.00
N ALA A 9 13.83 -71.28 6.50
CA ALA A 9 15.28 -71.43 6.81
C ALA A 9 15.84 -72.83 6.44
N SER A 10 17.08 -73.04 5.98
CA SER A 10 18.12 -72.17 5.37
C SER A 10 19.24 -73.07 4.77
N HIS A 11 20.21 -72.48 4.05
CA HIS A 11 21.60 -72.93 3.87
C HIS A 11 21.98 -74.40 3.47
N LYS A 12 22.61 -74.49 2.28
CA LYS A 12 24.04 -74.89 2.07
C LYS A 12 24.43 -76.39 2.03
N LYS A 13 25.51 -76.64 1.25
CA LYS A 13 26.39 -77.85 1.10
C LYS A 13 26.09 -78.89 0.00
N GLN A 14 27.06 -78.96 -0.94
CA GLN A 14 27.79 -80.12 -1.46
C GLN A 14 27.12 -81.50 -1.56
N SER A 15 27.21 -82.08 -2.77
CA SER A 15 27.60 -83.49 -2.96
C SER A 15 28.56 -83.61 -4.15
N GLU A 16 29.49 -84.57 -4.09
CA GLU A 16 30.35 -84.97 -5.21
C GLU A 16 29.93 -86.37 -5.69
N ALA A 17 29.92 -86.61 -7.00
CA ALA A 17 29.76 -87.95 -7.57
C ALA A 17 30.44 -88.07 -8.94
N THR A 18 31.70 -88.49 -8.92
CA THR A 18 32.43 -89.31 -9.92
C THR A 18 31.86 -89.48 -11.34
N ASN A 19 32.68 -89.21 -12.36
CA ASN A 19 33.19 -90.33 -13.19
C ASN A 19 34.58 -90.06 -13.83
N GLN A 20 35.11 -91.07 -14.51
CA GLN A 20 36.54 -91.30 -14.76
C GLN A 20 37.18 -90.60 -15.98
N LYS A 21 38.52 -90.42 -15.89
CA LYS A 21 39.61 -90.65 -16.88
C LYS A 21 39.25 -90.67 -18.39
N HIS A 22 40.04 -90.12 -19.33
CA HIS A 22 41.51 -90.23 -19.44
C HIS A 22 42.18 -89.12 -20.30
N LYS A 23 43.52 -89.05 -20.20
CA LYS A 23 44.51 -88.22 -20.93
C LYS A 23 44.21 -87.92 -22.42
N HIS A 24 44.55 -86.70 -22.88
CA HIS A 24 45.57 -86.49 -23.94
C HIS A 24 46.11 -85.03 -23.95
N ARG A 25 47.36 -84.83 -24.40
CA ARG A 25 48.02 -83.51 -24.57
C ARG A 25 47.88 -82.99 -26.03
N PRO A 26 48.14 -81.69 -26.31
CA PRO A 26 47.46 -80.95 -27.39
C PRO A 26 48.10 -81.08 -28.78
N LYS A 27 47.33 -80.69 -29.81
CA LYS A 27 47.83 -80.24 -31.11
C LYS A 27 47.10 -78.96 -31.57
N GLN A 28 47.86 -78.05 -32.17
CA GLN A 28 47.39 -76.77 -32.71
C GLN A 28 46.72 -76.95 -34.07
N ARG A 29 45.82 -76.02 -34.44
CA ARG A 29 45.33 -75.74 -35.80
C ARG A 29 44.79 -74.29 -35.87
N PRO A 30 44.74 -73.66 -37.04
CA PRO A 30 45.89 -72.86 -37.49
C PRO A 30 45.62 -71.36 -37.54
N SER A 31 46.68 -70.56 -37.63
CA SER A 31 46.60 -69.11 -37.81
C SER A 31 46.18 -68.73 -39.24
N PHE A 32 45.29 -67.75 -39.37
CA PHE A 32 45.02 -67.04 -40.62
C PHE A 32 45.46 -65.59 -40.47
N SER A 33 46.27 -65.09 -41.39
CA SER A 33 46.86 -63.76 -41.30
C SER A 33 45.84 -62.66 -41.63
N ARG A 34 45.67 -61.71 -40.70
CA ARG A 34 45.07 -60.40 -41.00
C ARG A 34 46.19 -59.36 -41.01
N ARG A 35 46.16 -58.48 -42.02
CA ARG A 35 47.16 -57.43 -42.22
C ARG A 35 47.12 -56.41 -41.06
N PRO A 36 48.24 -55.80 -40.66
CA PRO A 36 48.24 -54.76 -39.64
C PRO A 36 47.44 -53.52 -40.12
N PRO A 37 46.74 -52.81 -39.22
CA PRO A 37 46.10 -51.54 -39.57
C PRO A 37 47.15 -50.46 -39.81
N LEU A 38 46.85 -49.53 -40.71
CA LEU A 38 47.76 -48.44 -41.07
C LEU A 38 47.92 -47.47 -39.88
N MET A 39 49.14 -47.41 -39.32
CA MET A 39 49.48 -46.49 -38.22
C MET A 39 49.52 -45.04 -38.72
N LEU A 40 48.41 -44.31 -38.58
CA LEU A 40 48.42 -42.85 -38.74
C LEU A 40 49.38 -42.22 -37.70
N PRO A 41 50.24 -41.26 -38.09
CA PRO A 41 51.25 -40.70 -37.19
C PRO A 41 50.65 -40.08 -35.92
N LYS A 42 51.38 -40.18 -34.79
CA LYS A 42 50.94 -39.60 -33.50
C LYS A 42 50.61 -38.10 -33.58
N THR A 43 51.27 -37.37 -34.49
CA THR A 43 51.00 -35.95 -34.78
C THR A 43 49.55 -35.69 -35.20
N TRP A 44 48.93 -36.57 -35.99
CA TRP A 44 47.53 -36.42 -36.44
C TRP A 44 46.51 -36.58 -35.30
N ARG A 45 46.82 -37.37 -34.27
CA ARG A 45 45.99 -37.46 -33.06
C ARG A 45 46.06 -36.16 -32.24
N MET A 46 47.25 -35.63 -32.03
CA MET A 46 47.41 -34.36 -31.30
C MET A 46 46.80 -33.19 -32.07
N LEU A 47 46.99 -33.12 -33.40
CA LEU A 47 46.38 -32.10 -34.25
C LEU A 47 44.83 -32.14 -34.20
N ARG A 48 44.22 -33.34 -34.22
CA ARG A 48 42.76 -33.47 -34.04
C ARG A 48 42.28 -32.98 -32.67
N PHE A 49 43.00 -33.28 -31.59
CA PHE A 49 42.66 -32.75 -30.26
C PHE A 49 42.81 -31.22 -30.19
N LEU A 50 43.87 -30.65 -30.78
CA LEU A 50 44.08 -29.20 -30.83
C LEU A 50 43.00 -28.49 -31.67
N VAL A 51 42.65 -29.04 -32.84
CA VAL A 51 41.55 -28.50 -33.67
C VAL A 51 40.20 -28.61 -32.94
N PHE A 52 39.91 -29.72 -32.26
CA PHE A 52 38.66 -29.88 -31.53
C PHE A 52 38.57 -28.94 -30.30
N ALA A 53 39.68 -28.77 -29.57
CA ALA A 53 39.78 -27.79 -28.49
C ALA A 53 39.67 -26.33 -29.00
N PHE A 54 40.24 -26.02 -30.17
CA PHE A 54 40.12 -24.71 -30.81
C PHE A 54 38.70 -24.43 -31.31
N VAL A 55 38.01 -25.43 -31.86
CA VAL A 55 36.58 -25.32 -32.23
C VAL A 55 35.70 -25.15 -31.00
N ILE A 56 35.97 -25.85 -29.89
CA ILE A 56 35.27 -25.63 -28.62
C ILE A 56 35.55 -24.22 -28.07
N ALA A 57 36.80 -23.75 -28.11
CA ALA A 57 37.16 -22.40 -27.68
C ALA A 57 36.49 -21.32 -28.54
N LEU A 58 36.39 -21.52 -29.87
CA LEU A 58 35.64 -20.65 -30.78
C LEU A 58 34.14 -20.71 -30.54
N ALA A 59 33.57 -21.87 -30.24
CA ALA A 59 32.15 -22.01 -29.92
C ALA A 59 31.81 -21.31 -28.59
N LEU A 60 32.64 -21.50 -27.56
CA LEU A 60 32.50 -20.84 -26.27
C LEU A 60 32.71 -19.32 -26.36
N SER A 61 33.69 -18.85 -27.14
CA SER A 61 33.87 -17.41 -27.38
C SER A 61 32.70 -16.82 -28.18
N SER A 62 32.18 -17.55 -29.17
CA SER A 62 30.97 -17.14 -29.92
C SER A 62 29.74 -17.07 -29.01
N PHE A 63 29.58 -18.02 -28.08
CA PHE A 63 28.46 -18.03 -27.12
C PHE A 63 28.56 -16.87 -26.11
N LEU A 64 29.76 -16.59 -25.61
CA LEU A 64 30.05 -15.43 -24.77
C LEU A 64 29.80 -14.11 -25.54
N LEU A 65 30.29 -13.99 -26.78
CA LEU A 65 30.02 -12.81 -27.59
C LEU A 65 28.54 -12.66 -27.94
N SER A 66 27.78 -13.73 -28.20
CA SER A 66 26.33 -13.63 -28.48
C SER A 66 25.52 -13.20 -27.25
N GLY A 67 25.95 -13.56 -26.03
CA GLY A 67 25.34 -13.06 -24.80
C GLY A 67 25.65 -11.58 -24.52
N ILE A 68 26.79 -11.08 -25.00
CA ILE A 68 27.22 -9.69 -24.83
C ILE A 68 26.72 -8.80 -26.00
N ALA A 69 26.42 -9.37 -27.17
CA ALA A 69 26.04 -8.66 -28.38
C ALA A 69 24.90 -7.63 -28.22
N PRO A 70 23.82 -7.87 -27.44
CA PRO A 70 22.78 -6.86 -27.21
C PRO A 70 23.28 -5.59 -26.49
N PHE A 71 24.40 -5.68 -25.77
CA PHE A 71 24.92 -4.63 -24.89
C PHE A 71 26.16 -3.90 -25.42
N LEU A 72 26.79 -4.39 -26.49
CA LEU A 72 28.01 -3.79 -27.08
C LEU A 72 27.85 -2.32 -27.52
N GLY A 73 26.61 -1.84 -27.70
CA GLY A 73 26.32 -0.44 -28.03
C GLY A 73 26.33 0.55 -26.85
N ASN A 74 26.30 0.09 -25.59
CA ASN A 74 26.19 0.98 -24.43
C ASN A 74 27.02 0.53 -23.22
N PRO A 75 28.21 1.11 -22.99
CA PRO A 75 29.04 0.76 -21.83
C PRO A 75 28.41 1.14 -20.49
N LYS A 76 27.48 2.10 -20.42
CA LYS A 76 26.71 2.35 -19.18
C LYS A 76 25.80 1.17 -18.85
N ALA A 77 25.15 0.55 -19.85
CA ALA A 77 24.28 -0.60 -19.64
C ALA A 77 25.07 -1.84 -19.19
N ILE A 78 26.25 -2.08 -19.78
CA ILE A 78 27.17 -3.14 -19.32
C ILE A 78 27.61 -2.90 -17.86
N TRP A 79 27.98 -1.66 -17.52
CA TRP A 79 28.43 -1.34 -16.17
C TRP A 79 27.28 -1.41 -15.15
N ALA A 80 26.08 -0.94 -15.51
CA ALA A 80 24.87 -1.08 -14.72
C ALA A 80 24.56 -2.56 -14.46
N PHE A 81 24.51 -3.40 -15.49
CA PHE A 81 24.29 -4.85 -15.35
C PHE A 81 25.31 -5.53 -14.42
N LEU A 82 26.59 -5.16 -14.52
CA LEU A 82 27.66 -5.68 -13.66
C LEU A 82 27.66 -5.11 -12.23
N THR A 83 26.86 -4.08 -11.93
CA THR A 83 26.80 -3.43 -10.60
C THR A 83 25.42 -3.40 -9.94
N THR A 84 24.33 -3.70 -10.66
CA THR A 84 22.98 -3.80 -10.08
C THR A 84 22.90 -4.96 -9.09
N ARG A 85 22.57 -4.63 -7.84
CA ARG A 85 22.36 -5.60 -6.77
C ARG A 85 21.04 -6.34 -7.01
N ARG A 86 21.09 -7.67 -7.15
CA ARG A 86 19.92 -8.56 -7.21
C ARG A 86 19.01 -8.31 -5.98
N VAL A 87 17.87 -7.68 -6.20
CA VAL A 87 16.90 -7.31 -5.17
C VAL A 87 16.22 -8.56 -4.62
N ARG A 88 16.20 -8.65 -3.28
CA ARG A 88 15.58 -9.70 -2.47
C ARG A 88 14.89 -9.16 -1.23
N ARG A 89 15.16 -7.94 -0.80
CA ARG A 89 14.61 -7.27 0.39
C ARG A 89 14.18 -5.85 0.08
N ILE A 90 12.89 -5.60 0.15
CA ILE A 90 12.26 -4.30 -0.05
C ILE A 90 11.65 -3.88 1.29
N ALA A 91 12.30 -2.95 1.98
CA ALA A 91 11.79 -2.36 3.22
C ALA A 91 10.94 -1.12 2.90
N PHE A 92 9.96 -0.80 3.74
CA PHE A 92 9.07 0.33 3.47
C PHE A 92 8.32 0.83 4.71
N GLY A 93 7.72 2.02 4.60
CA GLY A 93 6.74 2.51 5.59
C GLY A 93 6.46 4.01 5.49
N SER A 94 5.64 4.50 6.42
CA SER A 94 5.28 5.91 6.62
C SER A 94 5.07 6.25 8.10
N GLY A 95 4.81 7.52 8.42
CA GLY A 95 4.45 7.94 9.78
C GLY A 95 5.66 8.22 10.67
N THR A 96 6.49 9.18 10.26
CA THR A 96 7.44 9.83 11.17
C THR A 96 6.71 10.69 12.22
N THR A 97 7.48 11.30 13.12
CA THR A 97 6.98 12.24 14.12
C THR A 97 7.09 13.66 13.56
N PRO A 98 6.14 14.56 13.85
CA PRO A 98 6.23 15.95 13.43
C PRO A 98 7.15 16.74 14.38
N GLU A 99 7.55 16.15 15.51
CA GLU A 99 8.49 16.67 16.48
C GLU A 99 9.92 16.27 16.05
N ASN A 100 10.80 17.26 15.88
CA ASN A 100 12.20 17.01 15.49
C ASN A 100 12.97 16.30 16.62
N THR A 101 12.96 14.97 16.57
CA THR A 101 13.42 14.05 17.63
C THR A 101 14.18 12.86 17.05
N SER A 102 14.81 12.04 17.91
CA SER A 102 15.51 10.82 17.48
C SER A 102 14.59 9.85 16.75
N GLN A 103 15.09 9.17 15.71
CA GLN A 103 14.32 8.19 14.94
C GLN A 103 15.04 6.82 14.93
N PRO A 104 15.02 6.06 16.05
CA PRO A 104 15.80 4.83 16.18
C PRO A 104 15.43 3.72 15.18
N VAL A 105 14.24 3.80 14.56
CA VAL A 105 13.75 2.88 13.52
C VAL A 105 14.79 2.67 12.41
N TRP A 106 15.50 3.72 12.01
CA TRP A 106 16.56 3.64 11.00
C TRP A 106 17.74 2.79 11.46
N THR A 107 18.23 3.03 12.66
CA THR A 107 19.49 2.43 13.17
C THR A 107 19.31 1.09 13.85
N ARG A 108 18.10 0.78 14.36
CA ARG A 108 17.78 -0.46 15.08
C ARG A 108 16.89 -1.43 14.30
N GLY A 109 16.04 -0.91 13.40
CA GLY A 109 15.13 -1.69 12.57
C GLY A 109 15.64 -1.87 11.13
N VAL A 110 15.61 -0.77 10.37
CA VAL A 110 15.78 -0.77 8.92
C VAL A 110 17.20 -1.13 8.48
N ILE A 111 18.24 -0.50 9.04
CA ILE A 111 19.64 -0.80 8.69
C ILE A 111 20.02 -2.25 9.05
N PRO A 112 19.74 -2.78 10.27
CA PRO A 112 20.01 -4.20 10.59
C PRO A 112 19.27 -5.19 9.67
N SER A 113 18.03 -4.87 9.27
CA SER A 113 17.27 -5.63 8.27
C SER A 113 17.95 -5.75 6.90
N SER A 114 18.97 -4.94 6.63
CA SER A 114 19.85 -5.02 5.46
C SER A 114 19.14 -5.02 4.08
N PRO A 115 18.22 -4.07 3.80
CA PRO A 115 17.48 -4.04 2.55
C PRO A 115 18.33 -3.84 1.29
N ASP A 116 17.71 -4.10 0.15
CA ASP A 116 18.19 -3.74 -1.19
C ASP A 116 17.45 -2.51 -1.74
N VAL A 117 16.21 -2.28 -1.29
CA VAL A 117 15.37 -1.11 -1.63
C VAL A 117 14.65 -0.61 -0.38
N TRP A 118 14.49 0.71 -0.27
CA TRP A 118 13.53 1.37 0.60
C TRP A 118 12.40 2.00 -0.23
N ILE A 119 11.16 1.91 0.24
CA ILE A 119 10.01 2.62 -0.34
C ILE A 119 9.35 3.48 0.75
N TRP A 120 9.35 4.79 0.55
CA TRP A 120 8.51 5.70 1.33
C TRP A 120 7.05 5.61 0.88
N LEU A 121 6.15 5.36 1.84
CA LEU A 121 4.69 5.44 1.66
C LEU A 121 4.16 6.83 2.09
N GLY A 122 5.00 7.86 1.99
CA GLY A 122 4.75 9.21 2.50
C GLY A 122 4.89 9.35 4.01
N ASP A 123 4.29 10.41 4.56
CA ASP A 123 4.42 10.86 5.95
C ASP A 123 5.87 10.79 6.48
N MET A 124 6.77 11.35 5.66
CA MET A 124 8.20 11.49 5.88
C MET A 124 8.54 12.70 6.76
N ALA A 125 7.87 13.86 6.56
CA ALA A 125 8.31 15.12 7.16
C ALA A 125 7.19 16.06 7.65
N TYR A 126 5.90 15.74 7.44
CA TYR A 126 4.75 16.46 8.03
C TYR A 126 4.76 17.97 7.71
N LEU A 127 4.82 18.27 6.42
CA LEU A 127 5.07 19.60 5.86
C LEU A 127 3.93 20.62 6.12
N ASP A 128 2.77 20.16 6.60
CA ASP A 128 1.60 20.96 6.93
C ASP A 128 1.32 21.07 8.45
N GLU A 129 2.13 20.42 9.31
CA GLU A 129 1.91 20.37 10.76
C GLU A 129 2.67 21.50 11.49
N PRO A 130 1.96 22.48 12.11
CA PRO A 130 2.56 23.67 12.69
C PRO A 130 3.41 23.38 13.94
N GLU A 131 4.42 24.22 14.18
CA GLU A 131 5.29 24.16 15.37
C GLU A 131 4.58 24.63 16.66
N VAL A 132 3.42 25.28 16.55
CA VAL A 132 2.61 25.71 17.71
C VAL A 132 1.59 24.65 18.14
N ASN A 133 1.42 24.50 19.46
CA ASN A 133 0.35 23.65 20.00
C ASN A 133 -1.02 24.32 19.81
N CYS A 134 -1.73 23.93 18.75
CA CYS A 134 -3.04 24.48 18.39
C CYS A 134 -4.16 24.16 19.40
N THR A 135 -4.03 23.11 20.21
CA THR A 135 -4.95 22.80 21.32
C THR A 135 -4.96 23.94 22.35
N ARG A 136 -3.77 24.46 22.68
CA ARG A 136 -3.53 25.51 23.67
C ARG A 136 -3.64 26.91 23.09
N TRP A 137 -3.35 27.08 21.81
CA TRP A 137 -3.35 28.38 21.10
C TRP A 137 -4.23 28.33 19.83
N PRO A 138 -5.53 28.01 19.92
CA PRO A 138 -6.39 27.76 18.75
C PRO A 138 -6.62 29.00 17.87
N LEU A 139 -6.34 30.21 18.39
CA LEU A 139 -6.43 31.47 17.64
C LEU A 139 -5.10 31.91 17.00
N HIS A 140 -4.01 31.14 17.16
CA HIS A 140 -2.75 31.44 16.47
C HIS A 140 -2.96 31.31 14.95
N PRO A 141 -2.38 32.19 14.10
CA PRO A 141 -2.65 32.18 12.66
C PRO A 141 -2.48 30.80 12.00
N GLN A 142 -1.36 30.13 12.30
CA GLN A 142 -1.05 28.79 11.77
C GLN A 142 -2.08 27.70 12.14
N CYS A 143 -2.91 27.94 13.16
CA CYS A 143 -3.96 27.04 13.63
C CYS A 143 -5.35 27.43 13.10
N ASN A 144 -5.57 28.71 12.83
CA ASN A 144 -6.85 29.30 12.43
C ASN A 144 -6.77 29.89 11.01
N CYS A 145 -6.40 29.05 10.04
CA CYS A 145 -6.30 29.46 8.64
C CYS A 145 -7.70 29.81 8.09
N THR A 146 -7.87 31.04 7.62
CA THR A 146 -9.17 31.54 7.14
C THR A 146 -9.62 30.84 5.86
N SER A 147 -10.93 30.81 5.60
CA SER A 147 -11.53 30.17 4.42
C SER A 147 -10.91 30.54 3.06
N ASP A 148 -10.40 31.76 2.97
CA ASP A 148 -9.80 32.38 1.80
C ASP A 148 -8.26 32.33 1.82
N TRP A 149 -7.62 31.60 2.75
CA TRP A 149 -6.16 31.64 2.93
C TRP A 149 -5.37 31.27 1.64
N PHE A 150 -5.92 30.40 0.79
CA PHE A 150 -5.36 30.08 -0.54
C PHE A 150 -5.27 31.27 -1.50
N GLN A 151 -6.06 32.32 -1.25
CA GLN A 151 -6.14 33.55 -2.04
C GLN A 151 -5.33 34.68 -1.37
N GLN A 152 -4.90 34.51 -0.12
CA GLN A 152 -4.08 35.45 0.63
C GLN A 152 -2.59 35.14 0.41
N GLN A 153 -1.84 36.06 -0.19
CA GLN A 153 -0.39 35.92 -0.27
C GLN A 153 0.30 36.24 1.07
N GLY A 154 0.50 35.20 1.89
CA GLY A 154 1.55 35.19 2.91
C GLY A 154 1.12 34.75 4.32
N MET A 155 1.92 33.84 4.88
CA MET A 155 2.17 33.59 6.32
C MET A 155 1.01 33.30 7.28
N SER A 156 -0.26 33.41 6.91
CA SER A 156 -1.38 33.05 7.80
C SER A 156 -1.39 31.54 8.08
N CYS A 157 -1.26 30.70 7.05
CA CYS A 157 -1.23 29.24 7.17
C CYS A 157 0.17 28.64 6.89
N VAL A 158 0.47 27.51 7.55
CA VAL A 158 1.62 26.63 7.23
C VAL A 158 1.29 25.59 6.18
N ARG A 159 0.02 25.19 6.07
CA ARG A 159 -0.49 24.36 4.97
C ARG A 159 -0.23 25.09 3.65
N GLY A 160 0.06 24.34 2.59
CA GLY A 160 0.41 24.85 1.26
C GLY A 160 1.68 25.72 1.18
N ASN A 161 2.37 25.96 2.29
CA ASN A 161 3.45 26.93 2.35
C ASN A 161 4.79 26.28 1.99
N SER A 162 5.15 26.33 0.70
CA SER A 162 6.38 25.70 0.18
C SER A 162 7.66 26.12 0.92
N LYS A 163 7.77 27.36 1.41
CA LYS A 163 8.92 27.80 2.22
C LYS A 163 8.99 27.12 3.59
N TYR A 164 7.83 26.91 4.22
CA TYR A 164 7.75 26.16 5.47
C TYR A 164 8.06 24.67 5.23
N ALA A 165 7.48 24.09 4.17
CA ALA A 165 7.73 22.72 3.75
C ALA A 165 9.22 22.44 3.49
N ILE A 166 9.95 23.34 2.80
CA ILE A 166 11.41 23.22 2.64
C ILE A 166 12.11 23.11 4.01
N THR A 167 11.75 23.96 4.98
CA THR A 167 12.34 23.93 6.32
C THR A 167 12.04 22.63 7.06
N ARG A 168 10.79 22.14 7.02
CA ARG A 168 10.38 20.88 7.69
C ARG A 168 11.03 19.65 7.05
N MET A 169 11.10 19.60 5.72
CA MET A 169 11.82 18.55 5.01
C MET A 169 13.32 18.58 5.33
N GLN A 170 13.94 19.76 5.41
CA GLN A 170 15.34 19.90 5.82
C GLN A 170 15.59 19.39 7.25
N GLN A 171 14.66 19.57 8.20
CA GLN A 171 14.75 18.97 9.54
C GLN A 171 14.80 17.43 9.47
N GLN A 172 13.95 16.80 8.66
CA GLN A 172 13.96 15.35 8.46
C GLN A 172 15.26 14.86 7.78
N LEU A 173 15.68 15.53 6.70
CA LEU A 173 16.91 15.18 5.97
C LEU A 173 18.19 15.34 6.81
N GLN A 174 18.18 16.24 7.80
CA GLN A 174 19.28 16.46 8.74
C GLN A 174 19.19 15.57 10.00
N ASN A 175 18.14 14.76 10.17
CA ASN A 175 17.95 13.91 11.35
C ASN A 175 19.14 12.93 11.50
N PRO A 176 19.85 12.89 12.63
CA PRO A 176 21.06 12.09 12.78
C PRO A 176 20.87 10.58 12.57
N ASP A 177 19.66 10.03 12.72
CA ASP A 177 19.38 8.63 12.41
C ASP A 177 19.00 8.41 10.94
N TYR A 178 18.27 9.34 10.32
CA TYR A 178 17.99 9.29 8.88
C TYR A 178 19.26 9.49 8.03
N VAL A 179 20.19 10.36 8.46
CA VAL A 179 21.50 10.54 7.81
C VAL A 179 22.30 9.24 7.77
N LYS A 180 22.25 8.41 8.82
CA LYS A 180 22.89 7.07 8.84
C LYS A 180 22.20 6.11 7.87
N PHE A 181 20.88 6.21 7.72
CA PHE A 181 20.13 5.45 6.70
C PHE A 181 20.51 5.89 5.28
N LEU A 182 20.61 7.19 4.99
CA LEU A 182 21.09 7.69 3.70
C LEU A 182 22.52 7.20 3.40
N GLN A 183 23.41 7.18 4.40
CA GLN A 183 24.76 6.60 4.26
C GLN A 183 24.76 5.08 4.06
N PHE A 184 23.82 4.35 4.66
CA PHE A 184 23.65 2.92 4.43
C PHE A 184 23.12 2.63 3.02
N MET A 185 22.11 3.35 2.56
CA MET A 185 21.51 3.17 1.24
C MET A 185 22.46 3.62 0.11
N CYS A 186 23.15 4.75 0.34
CA CYS A 186 24.01 5.43 -0.62
C CYS A 186 25.43 5.61 -0.04
N PRO A 187 26.30 4.58 0.00
CA PRO A 187 27.60 4.63 0.72
C PRO A 187 28.63 5.65 0.24
N ARG A 188 28.35 6.37 -0.86
CA ARG A 188 29.14 7.50 -1.36
C ARG A 188 28.73 8.84 -0.74
N TYR A 189 27.55 8.91 -0.11
CA TYR A 189 27.01 10.13 0.48
C TYR A 189 27.83 10.62 1.67
N LYS A 190 28.16 11.92 1.65
CA LYS A 190 28.86 12.62 2.73
C LYS A 190 28.02 13.83 3.14
N PRO A 191 27.28 13.76 4.26
CA PRO A 191 26.38 14.82 4.67
C PRO A 191 27.14 16.12 4.95
N SER A 192 26.61 17.22 4.44
CA SER A 192 27.01 18.59 4.80
C SER A 192 25.85 19.53 4.48
N ASN A 193 25.88 20.76 5.00
CA ASN A 193 24.82 21.76 4.80
C ASN A 193 24.56 22.13 3.32
N THR A 194 25.44 21.75 2.40
CA THR A 194 25.31 22.01 0.95
C THR A 194 25.41 20.74 0.09
N THR A 195 25.54 19.55 0.68
CA THR A 195 25.53 18.30 -0.10
C THR A 195 24.07 17.96 -0.45
N PRO A 196 23.68 17.87 -1.75
CA PRO A 196 22.35 17.40 -2.11
C PRO A 196 22.14 15.95 -1.69
N ILE A 197 20.88 15.54 -1.52
CA ILE A 197 20.55 14.13 -1.38
C ILE A 197 20.95 13.43 -2.70
N PRO A 198 21.65 12.28 -2.68
CA PRO A 198 21.96 11.55 -3.90
C PRO A 198 20.67 10.96 -4.49
N ASP A 199 20.61 10.83 -5.81
CA ASP A 199 19.47 10.22 -6.49
C ASP A 199 19.21 8.80 -5.97
N GLY A 200 18.09 8.65 -5.25
CA GLY A 200 17.65 7.39 -4.68
C GLY A 200 17.27 6.35 -5.72
N SER A 201 16.94 6.76 -6.94
CA SER A 201 16.56 5.86 -8.04
C SER A 201 17.75 5.41 -8.89
N ASP A 202 18.88 6.14 -8.89
CA ASP A 202 20.09 5.75 -9.61
C ASP A 202 20.96 4.75 -8.80
N PRO A 203 21.12 3.48 -9.22
CA PRO A 203 22.00 2.52 -8.56
C PRO A 203 23.49 2.93 -8.58
N SER A 204 23.91 3.86 -9.43
CA SER A 204 25.27 4.42 -9.43
C SER A 204 25.51 5.38 -8.26
N SER A 205 24.46 6.06 -7.79
CA SER A 205 24.47 6.98 -6.66
C SER A 205 24.09 6.27 -5.35
N CYS A 206 22.98 5.53 -5.39
CA CYS A 206 22.40 4.77 -4.30
C CYS A 206 22.26 3.28 -4.70
N PRO A 207 23.31 2.43 -4.48
CA PRO A 207 23.29 1.00 -4.82
C PRO A 207 22.33 0.17 -3.95
N ARG A 208 21.55 0.83 -3.09
CA ARG A 208 20.28 0.37 -2.55
C ARG A 208 19.28 1.48 -2.85
N HIS A 209 18.23 1.18 -3.63
CA HIS A 209 17.35 2.24 -4.12
C HIS A 209 16.53 2.87 -2.97
N ILE A 210 16.29 4.17 -3.03
CA ILE A 210 15.30 4.89 -2.22
C ILE A 210 14.22 5.38 -3.18
N LEU A 211 13.06 4.73 -3.14
CA LEU A 211 11.88 5.06 -3.93
C LEU A 211 10.80 5.63 -3.00
N GLY A 212 9.72 6.18 -3.57
CA GLY A 212 8.53 6.51 -2.80
C GLY A 212 7.67 7.62 -3.40
N VAL A 213 6.55 7.83 -2.73
CA VAL A 213 5.51 8.83 -3.05
C VAL A 213 5.06 9.51 -1.73
N TYR A 214 4.50 10.72 -1.82
CA TYR A 214 4.03 11.46 -0.65
C TYR A 214 2.65 10.99 -0.18
N ASP A 215 2.35 11.30 1.09
CA ASP A 215 1.03 11.22 1.69
C ASP A 215 0.51 12.65 1.99
N ASP A 216 -0.66 12.84 2.59
CA ASP A 216 -1.38 14.13 2.60
C ASP A 216 -0.67 15.24 3.40
N ARG A 217 0.13 14.85 4.39
CA ARG A 217 0.96 15.74 5.24
C ARG A 217 2.19 16.22 4.48
N ASP A 218 2.77 15.36 3.63
CA ASP A 218 3.94 15.68 2.77
C ASP A 218 3.53 16.37 1.46
N PHE A 219 2.33 16.10 0.95
CA PHE A 219 1.67 16.90 -0.09
C PHE A 219 1.44 18.36 0.37
N GLY A 220 1.56 18.62 1.67
CA GLY A 220 1.58 19.95 2.27
C GLY A 220 0.21 20.48 2.69
N TRP A 221 -0.86 19.67 2.60
CA TRP A 221 -2.15 20.01 3.21
C TRP A 221 -3.01 18.75 3.40
N ALA A 222 -3.24 18.39 4.67
CA ALA A 222 -4.10 17.27 5.00
C ALA A 222 -5.53 17.43 4.50
N HIS A 223 -6.01 16.38 3.83
CA HIS A 223 -7.25 16.30 3.06
C HIS A 223 -7.45 17.46 2.07
N GLY A 224 -6.36 18.08 1.61
CA GLY A 224 -6.35 19.18 0.66
C GLY A 224 -6.70 18.73 -0.76
N TYR A 225 -6.07 17.63 -1.18
CA TYR A 225 -6.27 16.96 -2.46
C TYR A 225 -6.25 17.95 -3.66
N LYS A 226 -7.15 17.78 -4.65
CA LYS A 226 -7.25 18.68 -5.81
C LYS A 226 -7.47 20.17 -5.50
N ARG A 227 -7.88 20.56 -4.28
CA ARG A 227 -8.07 21.97 -3.88
C ARG A 227 -6.76 22.68 -3.52
N LEU A 228 -5.64 21.96 -3.34
CA LEU A 228 -4.35 22.58 -3.11
C LEU A 228 -3.91 23.36 -4.36
N MET A 229 -3.86 24.68 -4.24
CA MET A 229 -3.32 25.58 -5.27
C MET A 229 -1.79 25.49 -5.28
N HIS A 230 -1.16 25.65 -6.46
CA HIS A 230 0.30 25.67 -6.64
C HIS A 230 1.02 24.45 -6.04
N LYS A 231 0.68 23.26 -6.53
CA LYS A 231 1.22 21.97 -6.05
C LYS A 231 2.70 21.77 -6.36
N ASP A 232 3.18 22.24 -7.50
CA ASP A 232 4.48 21.83 -8.06
C ASP A 232 5.72 22.25 -7.24
N PRO A 233 5.72 23.38 -6.49
CA PRO A 233 6.73 23.65 -5.48
C PRO A 233 6.78 22.61 -4.35
N LEU A 234 5.64 22.15 -3.84
CA LEU A 234 5.57 21.13 -2.78
C LEU A 234 5.93 19.74 -3.32
N LYS A 235 5.45 19.43 -4.52
CA LYS A 235 5.87 18.28 -5.33
C LYS A 235 7.39 18.20 -5.46
N SER A 236 8.03 19.34 -5.73
CA SER A 236 9.49 19.46 -5.82
C SER A 236 10.20 19.23 -4.49
N VAL A 237 9.66 19.69 -3.35
CA VAL A 237 10.26 19.44 -2.01
C VAL A 237 10.37 17.93 -1.72
N PHE A 238 9.35 17.15 -2.09
CA PHE A 238 9.39 15.70 -1.89
C PHE A 238 10.34 14.99 -2.89
N LEU A 239 10.36 15.42 -4.16
CA LEU A 239 11.30 14.90 -5.16
C LEU A 239 12.77 15.22 -4.77
N ASP A 240 13.05 16.41 -4.23
CA ASP A 240 14.36 16.79 -3.70
C ASP A 240 14.77 15.92 -2.49
N ALA A 241 13.81 15.48 -1.67
CA ALA A 241 14.04 14.60 -0.53
C ALA A 241 14.36 13.14 -0.91
N LEU A 242 13.92 12.70 -2.09
CA LEU A 242 14.33 11.46 -2.74
C LEU A 242 15.65 11.61 -3.55
N GLY A 243 16.19 12.84 -3.64
CA GLY A 243 17.37 13.16 -4.44
C GLY A 243 17.15 13.17 -5.96
N ALA A 244 15.88 13.16 -6.42
CA ALA A 244 15.55 13.08 -7.84
C ALA A 244 16.19 14.23 -8.64
N PRO A 245 16.70 13.97 -9.87
CA PRO A 245 17.41 14.98 -10.66
C PRO A 245 16.50 16.18 -11.02
N LYS A 246 17.09 17.29 -11.45
CA LYS A 246 16.32 18.48 -11.87
C LYS A 246 15.55 18.23 -13.16
N GLU A 247 16.05 17.30 -13.95
CA GLU A 247 15.55 16.83 -15.23
C GLU A 247 14.55 15.67 -15.07
N ASP A 248 14.15 15.32 -13.84
CA ASP A 248 13.15 14.28 -13.57
C ASP A 248 11.77 14.69 -14.12
N PRO A 249 11.14 13.88 -15.01
CA PRO A 249 9.90 14.25 -15.65
C PRO A 249 8.74 14.49 -14.67
N ARG A 250 8.77 13.89 -13.47
CA ARG A 250 7.74 14.10 -12.42
C ARG A 250 7.65 15.55 -11.94
N ARG A 251 8.66 16.38 -12.24
CA ARG A 251 8.63 17.83 -11.94
C ARG A 251 7.68 18.56 -12.92
N ASP A 252 7.93 18.43 -14.22
CA ASP A 252 7.35 19.31 -15.25
C ASP A 252 6.25 18.68 -16.13
N ARG A 253 5.96 17.37 -15.99
CA ARG A 253 4.96 16.61 -16.79
C ARG A 253 3.49 17.07 -16.63
N GLY A 254 3.22 18.02 -15.73
CA GLY A 254 1.88 18.62 -15.53
C GLY A 254 0.94 17.80 -14.65
N ASP A 255 1.48 16.82 -13.93
CA ASP A 255 0.73 15.86 -13.12
C ASP A 255 1.42 15.55 -11.77
N GLY A 256 0.96 14.47 -11.12
CA GLY A 256 1.51 13.93 -9.88
C GLY A 256 2.88 13.26 -10.03
N ILE A 257 3.37 12.65 -8.95
CA ILE A 257 4.69 12.00 -8.91
C ILE A 257 4.67 10.49 -9.18
N GLN A 258 3.58 9.99 -9.76
CA GLN A 258 3.44 8.58 -10.11
C GLN A 258 4.53 8.14 -11.11
N ALA A 259 5.00 6.90 -10.93
CA ALA A 259 6.06 6.27 -11.71
C ALA A 259 6.06 4.74 -11.54
N VAL A 260 6.58 4.00 -12.52
CA VAL A 260 6.95 2.59 -12.37
C VAL A 260 8.47 2.47 -12.24
N TYR A 261 8.94 1.54 -11.40
CA TYR A 261 10.33 1.11 -11.34
C TYR A 261 10.42 -0.40 -11.54
N HIS A 262 11.15 -0.81 -12.57
CA HIS A 262 11.44 -2.22 -12.82
C HIS A 262 12.69 -2.63 -12.06
N LEU A 263 12.57 -3.57 -11.13
CA LEU A 263 13.68 -4.12 -10.37
C LEU A 263 14.05 -5.50 -10.93
N ASN A 264 15.34 -5.84 -10.90
CA ASN A 264 15.87 -7.10 -11.45
C ASN A 264 15.58 -7.31 -12.96
N GLU A 265 15.38 -6.26 -13.77
CA GLU A 265 15.06 -6.33 -15.21
C GLU A 265 15.86 -7.41 -15.97
N ALA A 266 17.18 -7.40 -15.79
CA ALA A 266 18.12 -8.29 -16.47
C ALA A 266 18.23 -9.70 -15.87
N LEU A 267 17.31 -10.10 -14.98
CA LEU A 267 17.21 -11.42 -14.37
C LEU A 267 15.85 -12.07 -14.70
N PRO A 268 15.73 -12.78 -15.83
CA PRO A 268 14.47 -13.38 -16.29
C PRO A 268 13.77 -14.25 -15.24
N GLY A 269 12.49 -13.94 -14.99
CA GLY A 269 11.66 -14.64 -14.01
C GLY A 269 11.96 -14.26 -12.55
N GLN A 270 12.66 -13.14 -12.33
CA GLN A 270 12.99 -12.56 -11.02
C GLN A 270 12.71 -11.05 -10.94
N GLN A 271 12.03 -10.50 -11.95
CA GLN A 271 11.61 -9.10 -11.98
C GLN A 271 10.64 -8.78 -10.83
N ILE A 272 10.68 -7.53 -10.37
CA ILE A 272 9.67 -6.94 -9.49
C ILE A 272 9.32 -5.57 -10.06
N ASP A 273 8.08 -5.37 -10.47
CA ASP A 273 7.61 -4.07 -10.93
C ASP A 273 6.98 -3.31 -9.76
N VAL A 274 7.43 -2.08 -9.52
CA VAL A 274 7.00 -1.23 -8.40
C VAL A 274 6.25 -0.02 -8.94
N PHE A 275 4.94 0.02 -8.73
CA PHE A 275 4.03 1.03 -9.24
C PHE A 275 3.73 2.04 -8.12
N LEU A 276 4.25 3.27 -8.23
CA LEU A 276 4.04 4.34 -7.26
C LEU A 276 2.75 5.09 -7.58
N LEU A 277 1.77 5.05 -6.68
CA LEU A 277 0.50 5.77 -6.84
C LEU A 277 0.54 7.11 -6.09
N ASP A 278 0.44 8.19 -6.85
CA ASP A 278 0.07 9.50 -6.30
C ASP A 278 -1.42 9.50 -5.97
N GLU A 279 -1.77 9.55 -4.69
CA GLU A 279 -3.16 9.52 -4.23
C GLU A 279 -3.60 10.88 -3.67
N ARG A 280 -2.90 11.97 -4.00
CA ARG A 280 -3.13 13.30 -3.44
C ARG A 280 -3.25 14.39 -4.51
N TYR A 281 -2.52 14.30 -5.62
CA TYR A 281 -2.51 15.31 -6.67
C TYR A 281 -3.86 15.45 -7.38
N TYR A 282 -4.50 14.34 -7.76
CA TYR A 282 -5.77 14.34 -8.49
C TYR A 282 -7.01 14.01 -7.65
N ARG A 283 -6.81 13.53 -6.42
CA ARG A 283 -7.86 13.01 -5.56
C ARG A 283 -9.03 13.99 -5.41
N GLU A 284 -10.23 13.44 -5.55
CA GLU A 284 -11.48 14.13 -5.26
C GLU A 284 -11.58 14.52 -3.78
N ASN A 285 -12.44 15.50 -3.46
CA ASN A 285 -12.81 15.68 -2.06
C ASN A 285 -13.74 14.53 -1.63
N LEU A 286 -13.76 14.24 -0.33
CA LEU A 286 -14.66 13.26 0.28
C LEU A 286 -16.11 13.38 -0.25
N PRO A 287 -16.79 12.25 -0.57
CA PRO A 287 -18.16 12.27 -1.04
C PRO A 287 -19.14 12.99 -0.14
N CYS A 288 -20.17 13.56 -0.78
CA CYS A 288 -20.92 14.63 -0.17
C CYS A 288 -21.93 14.15 0.86
N HIS A 289 -22.37 12.88 0.80
CA HIS A 289 -23.07 12.25 1.92
C HIS A 289 -22.17 12.15 3.17
N ILE A 290 -20.99 11.53 3.05
CA ILE A 290 -19.98 11.42 4.14
C ILE A 290 -19.62 12.80 4.73
N ARG A 291 -19.33 13.77 3.86
CA ARG A 291 -18.79 15.08 4.26
C ARG A 291 -19.85 16.03 4.82
N ARG A 292 -21.11 15.92 4.41
CA ARG A 292 -22.21 16.82 4.85
C ARG A 292 -22.53 16.61 6.33
N ASP A 293 -22.74 15.36 6.74
CA ASP A 293 -23.10 15.02 8.12
C ASP A 293 -21.97 15.36 9.10
N PHE A 294 -20.73 15.02 8.73
CA PHE A 294 -19.55 15.45 9.49
C PHE A 294 -19.51 16.97 9.64
N CYS A 295 -19.66 17.72 8.53
CA CYS A 295 -19.52 19.17 8.59
C CYS A 295 -20.66 19.89 9.30
N THR A 296 -21.89 19.41 9.22
CA THR A 296 -23.00 19.90 10.05
C THR A 296 -22.63 19.73 11.53
N SER A 297 -22.21 18.52 11.93
CA SER A 297 -21.80 18.25 13.33
C SER A 297 -20.60 19.08 13.82
N VAL A 298 -19.76 19.61 12.92
CA VAL A 298 -18.65 20.52 13.23
C VAL A 298 -19.11 21.97 13.33
N MET A 299 -20.09 22.38 12.51
CA MET A 299 -20.66 23.73 12.53
C MET A 299 -21.58 23.96 13.74
N ASP A 300 -22.21 22.90 14.25
CA ASP A 300 -23.11 22.92 15.41
C ASP A 300 -22.38 22.96 16.77
N LEU A 301 -21.05 22.90 16.79
CA LEU A 301 -20.27 23.00 18.04
C LEU A 301 -20.19 24.44 18.56
N ASP A 302 -20.52 24.70 19.82
CA ASP A 302 -20.30 26.02 20.45
C ASP A 302 -18.81 26.36 20.71
N ARG A 303 -17.88 25.42 20.44
CA ARG A 303 -16.43 25.60 20.62
C ARG A 303 -15.67 25.82 19.30
N PRO A 304 -14.47 26.43 19.33
CA PRO A 304 -13.53 26.39 18.21
C PRO A 304 -13.21 24.95 17.80
N HIS A 305 -13.04 24.73 16.49
CA HIS A 305 -12.66 23.43 15.93
C HIS A 305 -11.82 23.67 14.68
N SER A 306 -10.69 22.95 14.54
CA SER A 306 -9.71 23.15 13.46
C SER A 306 -10.26 22.94 12.05
N TRP A 307 -11.38 22.22 11.92
CA TRP A 307 -12.09 22.00 10.67
C TRP A 307 -13.26 22.97 10.40
N ARG A 308 -13.57 23.91 11.31
CA ARG A 308 -14.78 24.75 11.19
C ARG A 308 -14.77 25.67 9.97
N SER A 309 -13.64 26.30 9.64
CA SER A 309 -13.52 27.08 8.40
C SER A 309 -13.70 26.21 7.15
N TRP A 310 -13.08 25.03 7.13
CA TRP A 310 -13.16 24.07 6.03
C TRP A 310 -14.58 23.53 5.81
N CYS A 311 -15.34 23.32 6.89
CA CYS A 311 -16.74 22.92 6.83
C CYS A 311 -17.69 24.08 6.46
N GLY A 312 -17.41 25.30 6.93
CA GLY A 312 -18.11 26.50 6.48
C GLY A 312 -17.96 26.72 4.97
N ASP A 313 -16.76 26.49 4.42
CA ASP A 313 -16.54 26.55 2.97
C ASP A 313 -17.21 25.42 2.21
N PHE A 314 -17.21 24.20 2.75
CA PHE A 314 -17.91 23.07 2.13
C PHE A 314 -19.41 23.38 1.98
N LEU A 315 -20.08 23.63 3.11
CA LEU A 315 -21.52 23.82 3.18
C LEU A 315 -21.97 25.14 2.53
N GLY A 316 -21.16 26.21 2.66
CA GLY A 316 -21.53 27.55 2.19
C GLY A 316 -21.03 27.94 0.80
N ARG A 317 -19.90 27.40 0.31
CA ARG A 317 -19.31 27.78 -0.99
C ARG A 317 -19.18 26.62 -1.98
N GLU A 318 -18.76 25.44 -1.52
CA GLU A 318 -18.49 24.29 -2.40
C GLU A 318 -19.81 23.70 -2.92
N VAL A 319 -20.79 23.46 -2.03
CA VAL A 319 -22.16 23.07 -2.42
C VAL A 319 -22.83 24.16 -3.27
N ALA A 320 -22.64 25.45 -2.93
CA ALA A 320 -23.31 26.57 -3.61
C ALA A 320 -22.74 26.91 -5.00
N ARG A 321 -21.50 26.51 -5.32
CA ARG A 321 -20.82 26.81 -6.60
C ARG A 321 -20.42 25.57 -7.39
N ASN A 322 -20.47 24.39 -6.78
CA ASN A 322 -20.19 23.06 -7.33
C ASN A 322 -18.79 22.82 -7.93
N ARG A 323 -17.95 23.85 -8.01
CA ARG A 323 -16.55 23.73 -8.41
C ARG A 323 -15.79 22.94 -7.36
N TRP A 324 -15.04 21.94 -7.81
CA TRP A 324 -14.22 21.05 -7.00
C TRP A 324 -14.96 20.07 -6.08
N SER A 325 -16.30 19.99 -6.12
CA SER A 325 -17.04 18.99 -5.34
C SER A 325 -16.99 17.60 -6.00
N CYS A 326 -17.18 16.54 -5.20
CA CYS A 326 -17.56 15.21 -5.67
C CYS A 326 -19.10 15.08 -5.83
N CYS A 327 -19.88 16.02 -5.27
CA CYS A 327 -21.33 15.88 -5.07
C CYS A 327 -22.09 15.57 -6.36
N ASP A 328 -21.75 16.25 -7.47
CA ASP A 328 -22.44 16.02 -8.75
C ASP A 328 -22.25 14.61 -9.31
N LYS A 329 -21.15 13.95 -8.97
CA LYS A 329 -20.84 12.60 -9.40
C LYS A 329 -21.56 11.60 -8.49
N ASP A 330 -21.37 11.75 -7.18
CA ASP A 330 -22.01 10.96 -6.14
C ASP A 330 -23.55 11.01 -6.22
N GLU A 331 -24.12 12.21 -6.06
CA GLU A 331 -25.57 12.42 -5.94
C GLU A 331 -26.31 12.29 -7.29
N LYS A 332 -25.74 12.75 -8.41
CA LYS A 332 -26.45 12.76 -9.72
C LYS A 332 -26.12 11.58 -10.64
N LEU A 333 -24.92 10.98 -10.55
CA LEU A 333 -24.61 9.76 -11.31
C LEU A 333 -24.94 8.52 -10.48
N PHE A 334 -24.28 8.30 -9.33
CA PHE A 334 -24.40 7.02 -8.61
C PHE A 334 -25.74 6.88 -7.88
N GLN A 335 -26.11 7.86 -7.06
CA GLN A 335 -27.34 7.77 -6.27
C GLN A 335 -28.60 7.94 -7.14
N ALA A 336 -28.61 8.87 -8.09
CA ALA A 336 -29.78 9.12 -8.95
C ALA A 336 -29.84 8.24 -10.22
N TRP A 337 -28.85 8.32 -11.13
CA TRP A 337 -28.98 7.65 -12.43
C TRP A 337 -28.67 6.15 -12.37
N CYS A 338 -27.54 5.77 -11.79
CA CYS A 338 -27.11 4.37 -11.67
C CYS A 338 -28.00 3.54 -10.73
N GLY A 339 -28.55 4.17 -9.68
CA GLY A 339 -29.44 3.52 -8.71
C GLY A 339 -30.81 3.13 -9.27
N HIS A 340 -31.25 3.72 -10.39
CA HIS A 340 -32.57 3.48 -10.94
C HIS A 340 -32.58 2.30 -11.93
N GLU A 341 -33.25 1.20 -11.57
CA GLU A 341 -33.13 -0.09 -12.27
C GLU A 341 -33.45 -0.06 -13.77
N ALA A 342 -34.38 0.81 -14.20
CA ALA A 342 -34.72 0.96 -15.61
C ALA A 342 -33.53 1.39 -16.50
N HIS A 343 -32.46 1.92 -15.92
CA HIS A 343 -31.25 2.32 -16.64
C HIS A 343 -30.23 1.19 -16.81
N ARG A 344 -30.39 0.02 -16.17
CA ARG A 344 -29.45 -1.13 -16.31
C ARG A 344 -29.30 -1.59 -17.76
N ASN A 345 -30.32 -1.42 -18.58
CA ASN A 345 -30.34 -1.77 -20.01
C ASN A 345 -29.87 -0.62 -20.93
N HIS A 346 -29.38 0.49 -20.39
CA HIS A 346 -28.90 1.62 -21.18
C HIS A 346 -27.51 1.33 -21.75
N SER A 347 -27.24 1.74 -23.00
CA SER A 347 -26.01 1.42 -23.73
C SER A 347 -24.73 2.11 -23.23
N LEU A 348 -24.80 2.77 -22.07
CA LEU A 348 -23.67 3.38 -21.36
C LEU A 348 -23.63 2.97 -19.88
N TRP A 349 -24.48 2.02 -19.43
CA TRP A 349 -24.61 1.69 -18.01
C TRP A 349 -23.36 1.00 -17.47
N GLU A 350 -22.73 0.12 -18.24
CA GLU A 350 -21.48 -0.54 -17.85
C GLU A 350 -20.34 0.49 -17.70
N GLU A 351 -20.15 1.35 -18.71
CA GLU A 351 -19.18 2.45 -18.68
C GLU A 351 -19.42 3.43 -17.53
N ALA A 352 -20.69 3.75 -17.22
CA ALA A 352 -21.07 4.76 -16.24
C ALA A 352 -21.07 4.27 -14.79
N CYS A 353 -21.55 3.03 -14.56
CA CYS A 353 -22.07 2.60 -13.27
C CYS A 353 -21.48 1.28 -12.73
N ASN A 354 -20.84 0.46 -13.56
CA ASN A 354 -20.39 -0.86 -13.14
C ASN A 354 -18.86 -0.95 -12.94
N PRO A 355 -18.33 -0.73 -11.72
CA PRO A 355 -16.88 -0.74 -11.48
C PRO A 355 -16.19 -2.08 -11.77
N ALA A 356 -16.94 -3.19 -11.83
CA ALA A 356 -16.43 -4.51 -12.21
C ALA A 356 -16.22 -4.71 -13.72
N GLN A 357 -16.36 -3.65 -14.54
CA GLN A 357 -15.98 -3.67 -15.95
C GLN A 357 -14.74 -2.82 -16.21
N GLU A 358 -13.93 -3.30 -17.15
CA GLU A 358 -12.82 -2.55 -17.73
C GLU A 358 -13.28 -1.30 -18.51
N ALA A 359 -14.53 -1.31 -18.99
CA ALA A 359 -15.15 -0.15 -19.63
C ALA A 359 -15.45 1.01 -18.65
N PHE A 360 -15.43 0.77 -17.33
CA PHE A 360 -15.86 1.75 -16.32
C PHE A 360 -14.99 3.01 -16.30
N GLY A 361 -15.61 4.16 -16.58
CA GLY A 361 -14.92 5.45 -16.72
C GLY A 361 -13.81 5.47 -17.78
N SER A 362 -13.80 4.51 -18.71
CA SER A 362 -12.89 4.50 -19.86
C SER A 362 -13.21 5.69 -20.78
N GLN A 363 -14.50 5.93 -21.04
CA GLN A 363 -15.02 7.09 -21.76
C GLN A 363 -15.34 8.23 -20.79
N LYS A 364 -15.44 9.47 -21.28
CA LYS A 364 -16.00 10.59 -20.50
C LYS A 364 -17.52 10.60 -20.70
N ILE A 365 -18.28 10.57 -19.61
CA ILE A 365 -19.76 10.59 -19.61
C ILE A 365 -20.25 11.88 -18.94
N SER A 366 -21.29 12.48 -19.53
CA SER A 366 -21.97 13.67 -19.03
C SER A 366 -23.31 13.33 -18.37
N VAL A 367 -23.58 13.95 -17.23
CA VAL A 367 -24.81 13.77 -16.45
C VAL A 367 -25.79 14.90 -16.76
N ARG A 368 -26.76 14.62 -17.63
CA ARG A 368 -27.68 15.61 -18.19
C ARG A 368 -29.00 15.65 -17.41
N LYS A 369 -29.83 16.67 -17.68
CA LYS A 369 -31.21 16.83 -17.15
C LYS A 369 -31.36 16.68 -15.62
N LYS A 370 -30.33 17.06 -14.84
CA LYS A 370 -30.21 16.87 -13.37
C LYS A 370 -30.23 15.40 -12.92
N GLY A 371 -29.42 14.53 -13.52
CA GLY A 371 -29.28 13.12 -13.12
C GLY A 371 -30.36 12.19 -13.69
N LYS A 372 -31.14 12.66 -14.67
CA LYS A 372 -32.21 11.88 -15.33
C LYS A 372 -31.80 11.23 -16.65
N ASP A 373 -30.57 11.48 -17.09
CA ASP A 373 -30.11 11.20 -18.44
C ASP A 373 -28.57 11.24 -18.48
N VAL A 374 -27.95 10.40 -19.30
CA VAL A 374 -26.50 10.39 -19.50
C VAL A 374 -26.15 10.23 -20.97
N ALA A 375 -25.06 10.86 -21.39
CA ALA A 375 -24.52 10.74 -22.74
C ALA A 375 -23.00 10.67 -22.71
N LEU A 376 -22.39 10.20 -23.80
CA LEU A 376 -20.97 10.44 -24.04
C LEU A 376 -20.71 11.96 -24.07
N TRP A 377 -19.54 12.35 -23.57
CA TRP A 377 -19.15 13.75 -23.51
C TRP A 377 -19.05 14.36 -24.91
N ASP A 378 -19.73 15.50 -25.13
CA ASP A 378 -19.72 16.22 -26.39
C ASP A 378 -19.05 17.60 -26.24
N VAL A 379 -17.87 17.72 -26.86
CA VAL A 379 -17.03 18.94 -26.88
C VAL A 379 -17.72 20.13 -27.57
N TYR A 380 -18.73 19.89 -28.42
CA TYR A 380 -19.49 20.96 -29.09
C TYR A 380 -20.68 21.47 -28.26
N ILE A 381 -21.03 20.78 -27.16
CA ILE A 381 -22.18 21.10 -26.30
C ILE A 381 -21.71 21.52 -24.89
N GLU A 382 -20.54 21.08 -24.44
CA GLU A 382 -20.14 21.14 -23.03
C GLU A 382 -18.68 21.64 -22.86
N GLU A 383 -18.44 22.51 -21.87
CA GLU A 383 -17.14 23.15 -21.62
C GLU A 383 -16.01 22.13 -21.44
N GLN A 384 -14.92 22.26 -22.21
CA GLN A 384 -13.77 21.32 -22.23
C GLN A 384 -13.37 20.86 -20.81
N PRO A 385 -13.65 19.61 -20.43
CA PRO A 385 -13.49 19.16 -19.07
C PRO A 385 -12.03 18.79 -18.83
N GLU A 386 -11.44 19.37 -17.77
CA GLU A 386 -10.07 19.11 -17.29
C GLU A 386 -9.61 17.67 -17.61
N PRO A 387 -8.47 17.47 -18.31
CA PRO A 387 -8.14 16.17 -18.92
C PRO A 387 -8.25 14.98 -17.96
N HIS A 388 -7.81 15.21 -16.73
CA HIS A 388 -7.68 14.27 -15.62
C HIS A 388 -9.00 13.99 -14.85
N ASN A 389 -10.06 14.76 -15.10
CA ASN A 389 -11.33 14.66 -14.37
C ASN A 389 -12.05 13.33 -14.69
N SER A 390 -12.27 12.51 -13.66
CA SER A 390 -13.05 11.26 -13.76
C SER A 390 -14.55 11.53 -13.64
N GLN A 391 -15.40 10.68 -14.21
CA GLN A 391 -16.87 10.82 -14.13
C GLN A 391 -17.43 10.49 -12.73
N TYR A 392 -16.66 9.77 -11.93
CA TYR A 392 -17.00 9.34 -10.56
C TYR A 392 -16.03 9.93 -9.53
N CYS A 393 -16.30 9.71 -8.25
CA CYS A 393 -15.43 10.22 -7.18
C CYS A 393 -14.20 9.31 -7.02
N GLU A 394 -13.02 9.88 -7.28
CA GLU A 394 -11.84 9.17 -7.76
C GLU A 394 -10.61 9.52 -6.90
N VAL A 395 -9.77 8.53 -6.61
CA VAL A 395 -8.53 8.70 -5.83
C VAL A 395 -7.36 9.11 -6.72
N LEU A 396 -7.15 8.40 -7.84
CA LEU A 396 -5.98 8.57 -8.72
C LEU A 396 -6.16 9.66 -9.79
N GLY A 397 -7.38 10.11 -10.07
CA GLY A 397 -7.72 10.80 -11.31
C GLY A 397 -7.77 9.86 -12.52
N ARG A 398 -8.46 10.28 -13.60
CA ARG A 398 -8.69 9.43 -14.78
C ARG A 398 -7.39 9.09 -15.53
N GLN A 399 -6.44 10.02 -15.64
CA GLN A 399 -5.21 9.80 -16.40
C GLN A 399 -4.31 8.75 -15.76
N GLN A 400 -4.00 8.93 -14.47
CA GLN A 400 -3.16 7.98 -13.72
C GLN A 400 -3.83 6.61 -13.57
N ARG A 401 -5.15 6.54 -13.50
CA ARG A 401 -5.85 5.25 -13.56
C ARG A 401 -5.62 4.51 -14.87
N LEU A 402 -5.76 5.19 -16.01
CA LEU A 402 -5.54 4.57 -17.33
C LEU A 402 -4.07 4.20 -17.55
N TRP A 403 -3.14 5.05 -17.10
CA TRP A 403 -1.70 4.73 -17.04
C TRP A 403 -1.44 3.45 -16.21
N LEU A 404 -2.02 3.34 -15.02
CA LEU A 404 -1.87 2.14 -14.19
C LEU A 404 -2.45 0.89 -14.87
N GLN A 405 -3.58 1.01 -15.58
CA GLN A 405 -4.16 -0.09 -16.34
C GLN A 405 -3.22 -0.58 -17.46
N GLU A 406 -2.64 0.35 -18.23
CA GLU A 406 -1.66 0.08 -19.29
C GLU A 406 -0.40 -0.60 -18.74
N GLU A 407 0.22 0.00 -17.71
CA GLU A 407 1.42 -0.53 -17.05
C GLU A 407 1.19 -1.90 -16.37
N LEU A 408 -0.01 -2.17 -15.84
CA LEU A 408 -0.37 -3.49 -15.29
C LEU A 408 -0.61 -4.56 -16.37
N GLN A 409 -1.08 -4.16 -17.56
CA GLN A 409 -1.30 -5.04 -18.71
C GLN A 409 0.03 -5.43 -19.36
N ASP A 410 0.96 -4.49 -19.54
CA ASP A 410 2.29 -4.74 -20.11
C ASP A 410 3.26 -5.44 -19.14
N SER A 411 3.07 -5.28 -17.82
CA SER A 411 3.93 -5.87 -16.80
C SER A 411 3.95 -7.41 -16.82
N VAL A 412 5.09 -7.97 -17.18
CA VAL A 412 5.35 -9.43 -17.15
C VAL A 412 5.98 -9.93 -15.85
N ALA A 413 6.24 -9.06 -14.87
CA ALA A 413 6.93 -9.44 -13.64
C ALA A 413 6.12 -10.43 -12.77
N PRO A 414 6.78 -11.42 -12.14
CA PRO A 414 6.14 -12.36 -11.20
C PRO A 414 5.72 -11.71 -9.88
N ILE A 415 6.16 -10.48 -9.59
CA ILE A 415 5.73 -9.69 -8.42
C ILE A 415 5.40 -8.28 -8.91
N LYS A 416 4.19 -7.82 -8.61
CA LYS A 416 3.70 -6.45 -8.82
C LYS A 416 3.49 -5.81 -7.45
N ILE A 417 4.31 -4.81 -7.13
CA ILE A 417 4.23 -4.06 -5.87
C ILE A 417 3.53 -2.73 -6.14
N ILE A 418 2.33 -2.58 -5.59
CA ILE A 418 1.49 -1.41 -5.74
C ILE A 418 1.66 -0.55 -4.48
N VAL A 419 2.21 0.63 -4.63
CA VAL A 419 2.54 1.53 -3.51
C VAL A 419 1.43 2.57 -3.39
N SER A 420 0.62 2.42 -2.35
CA SER A 420 -0.68 3.08 -2.19
C SER A 420 -0.72 3.72 -0.79
N PRO A 421 -0.40 5.03 -0.64
CA PRO A 421 -0.32 5.68 0.67
C PRO A 421 -1.56 5.46 1.54
N SER A 422 -2.76 5.64 0.99
CA SER A 422 -4.02 5.29 1.64
C SER A 422 -4.20 3.77 1.75
N PRO A 423 -4.66 3.24 2.90
CA PRO A 423 -5.04 1.83 2.98
C PRO A 423 -6.22 1.52 2.05
N VAL A 424 -6.08 0.42 1.31
CA VAL A 424 -7.06 -0.04 0.32
C VAL A 424 -8.15 -0.87 1.00
N PHE A 425 -7.79 -1.65 2.02
CA PHE A 425 -8.69 -2.44 2.86
C PHE A 425 -8.58 -1.99 4.33
N THR A 426 -9.51 -1.15 4.78
CA THR A 426 -9.68 -0.86 6.22
C THR A 426 -10.75 -1.79 6.82
N ASN A 427 -11.39 -1.40 7.91
CA ASN A 427 -12.46 -2.14 8.55
C ASN A 427 -13.74 -1.29 8.49
N PRO A 428 -14.45 -1.30 7.34
CA PRO A 428 -15.63 -0.46 7.08
C PRO A 428 -16.87 -0.91 7.88
N LEU A 429 -16.78 -0.87 9.21
CA LEU A 429 -17.93 -0.93 10.10
C LEU A 429 -18.65 0.42 10.14
N PRO A 430 -19.98 0.45 10.38
CA PRO A 430 -20.71 1.67 10.69
C PRO A 430 -20.22 2.29 12.02
N GLN A 431 -19.21 3.16 11.93
CA GLN A 431 -18.69 3.96 13.03
C GLN A 431 -19.51 5.26 13.12
N PRO A 432 -19.76 5.83 14.31
CA PRO A 432 -20.15 7.24 14.40
C PRO A 432 -19.15 8.07 13.58
N CYS A 433 -19.61 8.96 12.70
CA CYS A 433 -18.79 9.73 11.75
C CYS A 433 -17.77 10.61 12.49
N SER A 434 -16.65 10.00 12.87
CA SER A 434 -15.62 10.61 13.69
C SER A 434 -14.74 11.48 12.81
N PRO A 435 -14.28 12.65 13.29
CA PRO A 435 -13.07 13.21 12.72
C PRO A 435 -11.92 12.22 12.87
N PHE A 436 -11.00 12.28 11.92
CA PHE A 436 -9.59 11.97 12.10
C PHE A 436 -9.09 12.45 13.48
N PRO A 437 -8.23 11.68 14.15
CA PRO A 437 -8.13 11.55 15.60
C PRO A 437 -8.59 12.76 16.43
N LYS A 438 -9.81 12.65 16.97
CA LYS A 438 -10.36 13.59 17.96
C LYS A 438 -9.50 13.55 19.22
N GLU A 439 -9.06 14.72 19.69
CA GLU A 439 -8.40 14.84 20.99
C GLU A 439 -9.36 14.36 22.10
N LEU A 440 -8.83 13.64 23.10
CA LEU A 440 -9.63 13.21 24.25
C LEU A 440 -10.05 14.43 25.08
N SER A 441 -11.24 14.97 24.79
CA SER A 441 -11.94 15.89 25.69
C SER A 441 -12.57 15.13 26.86
N THR A 442 -11.72 14.45 27.63
CA THR A 442 -12.02 13.89 28.95
C THR A 442 -10.99 14.43 29.93
N ALA A 443 -11.40 15.39 30.76
CA ALA A 443 -10.59 15.88 31.86
C ALA A 443 -10.51 14.78 32.94
N ALA A 444 -9.54 13.86 32.80
CA ALA A 444 -9.22 12.88 33.82
C ALA A 444 -8.84 13.63 35.11
N THR A 445 -9.63 13.42 36.17
CA THR A 445 -9.50 14.16 37.44
C THR A 445 -8.26 13.68 38.23
N LEU A 446 -7.08 14.16 37.84
CA LEU A 446 -5.82 13.83 38.50
C LEU A 446 -5.62 14.68 39.77
N THR A 447 -5.92 14.09 40.92
CA THR A 447 -5.79 14.73 42.24
C THR A 447 -4.35 14.69 42.78
N GLY A 448 -3.46 15.51 42.21
CA GLY A 448 -2.15 15.89 42.77
C GLY A 448 -1.09 14.77 42.88
N PRO A 449 0.03 15.00 43.60
CA PRO A 449 0.50 16.24 44.25
C PRO A 449 1.81 16.80 43.64
N TYR A 450 2.45 17.76 44.35
CA TYR A 450 3.64 18.56 43.99
C TYR A 450 3.43 19.63 42.90
N GLY A 451 3.91 20.88 43.05
CA GLY A 451 4.42 21.54 44.26
C GLY A 451 5.46 22.65 44.01
N SER A 452 5.03 23.92 43.89
CA SER A 452 5.90 25.10 44.01
C SER A 452 5.11 26.39 44.26
N GLU A 453 5.43 27.09 45.34
CA GLU A 453 4.86 28.36 45.83
C GLU A 453 5.76 29.57 45.48
N PRO A 454 5.35 30.84 45.75
CA PRO A 454 3.99 31.38 45.94
C PRO A 454 3.75 32.48 44.85
N PRO A 455 3.60 33.83 45.04
CA PRO A 455 3.42 34.71 46.21
C PRO A 455 2.00 35.35 46.35
N ALA A 456 1.57 35.47 47.61
CA ALA A 456 0.76 36.55 48.24
C ALA A 456 -0.34 37.32 47.46
N GLU A 457 -1.61 36.99 47.81
CA GLU A 457 -2.62 37.89 48.45
C GLU A 457 -3.14 39.20 47.78
N PRO A 458 -4.33 39.75 48.18
CA PRO A 458 -5.18 39.37 49.33
C PRO A 458 -6.66 39.00 49.04
N GLU A 459 -7.22 38.32 50.04
CA GLU A 459 -8.63 38.22 50.50
C GLU A 459 -9.84 38.61 49.62
N LEU A 460 -10.85 37.72 49.62
CA LEU A 460 -12.21 38.06 50.08
C LEU A 460 -12.98 36.79 50.53
N THR A 461 -13.95 36.93 51.44
CA THR A 461 -14.61 35.84 52.18
C THR A 461 -16.11 35.70 51.86
N GLY A 462 -16.72 34.51 52.02
CA GLY A 462 -18.17 34.35 51.74
C GLY A 462 -18.83 32.95 51.81
N LEU A 463 -19.07 32.45 53.03
CA LEU A 463 -20.25 31.68 53.50
C LEU A 463 -21.09 30.77 52.55
N ALA A 464 -20.98 29.45 52.78
CA ALA A 464 -22.02 28.49 53.22
C ALA A 464 -23.47 28.43 52.63
N GLY A 465 -23.88 27.20 52.28
CA GLY A 465 -25.27 26.70 52.08
C GLY A 465 -25.25 25.44 51.17
N ALA A 466 -25.59 24.21 51.57
CA ALA A 466 -26.85 23.66 52.13
C ALA A 466 -28.08 23.80 51.19
N ALA A 467 -28.94 22.81 50.94
CA ALA A 467 -28.93 21.34 51.13
C ALA A 467 -30.19 20.74 50.42
N SER A 468 -30.33 19.40 50.37
CA SER A 468 -31.53 18.63 49.92
C SER A 468 -31.92 18.71 48.42
N GLY A 469 -32.62 17.71 47.83
CA GLY A 469 -32.94 16.37 48.36
C GLY A 469 -33.99 15.58 47.54
N LEU A 470 -34.28 14.37 48.01
CA LEU A 470 -35.33 13.41 47.58
C LEU A 470 -35.16 12.63 46.26
N ALA A 471 -35.80 11.46 46.22
CA ALA A 471 -35.77 10.44 45.17
C ALA A 471 -37.13 9.72 45.09
N ALA A 472 -37.43 9.00 43.99
CA ALA A 472 -38.23 7.75 43.98
C ALA A 472 -38.35 7.11 42.57
N ALA A 473 -38.46 5.78 42.55
CA ALA A 473 -39.09 4.95 41.49
C ALA A 473 -40.24 4.14 42.17
N PRO A 474 -41.06 3.25 41.52
CA PRO A 474 -40.60 2.03 40.82
C PRO A 474 -41.56 1.38 39.73
N SER A 475 -41.19 0.19 39.24
CA SER A 475 -42.07 -0.95 38.77
C SER A 475 -42.85 -0.87 37.43
N ALA A 476 -43.31 -1.96 36.76
CA ALA A 476 -42.80 -3.37 36.63
C ALA A 476 -43.58 -4.25 35.57
N ALA A 477 -42.83 -5.13 34.85
CA ALA A 477 -43.09 -6.56 34.52
C ALA A 477 -44.17 -7.11 33.52
N ASN A 478 -43.92 -8.37 33.09
CA ASN A 478 -44.70 -9.39 32.30
C ASN A 478 -44.77 -9.26 30.75
N GLY A 479 -44.77 -10.34 29.92
CA GLY A 479 -44.45 -11.78 30.14
C GLY A 479 -44.91 -12.75 29.00
N SER A 480 -44.16 -13.85 28.74
CA SER A 480 -44.43 -15.04 27.84
C SER A 480 -44.72 -14.82 26.33
N ALA A 481 -44.27 -15.57 25.29
CA ALA A 481 -43.71 -16.94 25.05
C ALA A 481 -44.76 -18.04 24.72
N SER A 482 -44.57 -19.01 23.77
CA SER A 482 -43.61 -19.22 22.65
C SER A 482 -43.87 -20.56 21.89
N GLU A 483 -43.76 -20.65 20.54
CA GLU A 483 -43.79 -21.94 19.78
C GLU A 483 -43.12 -21.91 18.36
N ALA A 484 -42.90 -23.09 17.73
CA ALA A 484 -42.27 -23.34 16.41
C ALA A 484 -42.58 -24.79 15.91
N PRO A 485 -42.20 -25.29 14.71
CA PRO A 485 -41.48 -24.68 13.56
C PRO A 485 -42.13 -24.93 12.16
N SER A 486 -41.58 -24.35 11.09
CA SER A 486 -41.64 -24.93 9.72
C SER A 486 -40.45 -24.48 8.87
N ALA A 487 -40.14 -25.18 7.77
CA ALA A 487 -38.99 -24.89 6.92
C ALA A 487 -39.42 -24.57 5.47
N SER A 488 -38.95 -23.44 4.95
CA SER A 488 -39.11 -23.04 3.54
C SER A 488 -37.89 -22.26 3.06
N ILE A 489 -37.55 -22.43 1.77
CA ILE A 489 -36.41 -21.84 1.07
C ILE A 489 -36.44 -20.30 1.22
N PRO A 490 -35.30 -19.62 1.48
CA PRO A 490 -35.27 -18.17 1.64
C PRO A 490 -35.58 -17.44 0.32
N PRO A 491 -36.40 -16.37 0.35
CA PRO A 491 -36.51 -15.45 -0.78
C PRO A 491 -35.22 -14.63 -0.94
N VAL A 492 -34.98 -14.12 -2.15
CA VAL A 492 -33.97 -13.08 -2.39
C VAL A 492 -34.36 -11.84 -1.58
N ALA A 493 -33.47 -11.37 -0.72
CA ALA A 493 -33.72 -10.18 0.10
C ALA A 493 -33.81 -8.93 -0.79
N PRO A 494 -34.90 -8.14 -0.73
CA PRO A 494 -34.90 -6.80 -1.31
C PRO A 494 -33.96 -5.89 -0.53
N PHE A 495 -33.48 -4.83 -1.18
CA PHE A 495 -32.78 -3.73 -0.47
C PHE A 495 -33.70 -3.17 0.61
N VAL A 496 -33.22 -3.11 1.85
CA VAL A 496 -33.94 -2.46 2.96
C VAL A 496 -33.63 -0.97 2.92
N GLU A 497 -34.62 -0.15 2.59
CA GLU A 497 -34.62 1.27 2.92
C GLU A 497 -34.86 1.41 4.44
N ASP A 498 -33.81 1.68 5.21
CA ASP A 498 -33.92 1.90 6.65
C ASP A 498 -34.33 3.38 6.91
N PRO A 499 -35.43 3.66 7.65
CA PRO A 499 -35.92 5.02 7.84
C PRO A 499 -35.03 5.81 8.80
N VAL A 500 -34.84 7.10 8.49
CA VAL A 500 -33.91 7.99 9.20
C VAL A 500 -34.28 8.20 10.68
N THR A 501 -33.60 7.50 11.59
CA THR A 501 -33.56 7.83 13.03
C THR A 501 -32.16 7.65 13.63
N ASN A 502 -31.49 8.77 13.93
CA ASN A 502 -30.38 8.92 14.88
C ASN A 502 -29.32 7.79 14.97
N VAL A 503 -28.31 7.82 14.09
CA VAL A 503 -26.92 8.23 14.42
C VAL A 503 -26.18 8.43 13.08
N THR A 504 -25.28 9.41 13.00
CA THR A 504 -24.40 9.62 11.84
C THR A 504 -23.40 8.48 11.72
N GLN A 505 -23.69 7.45 10.91
CA GLN A 505 -22.80 6.30 10.72
C GLN A 505 -22.06 6.34 9.38
N CYS A 506 -20.72 6.36 9.46
CA CYS A 506 -19.79 6.34 8.34
C CYS A 506 -19.05 4.99 8.31
N THR A 507 -18.83 4.44 7.13
CA THR A 507 -18.15 3.13 6.93
C THR A 507 -16.72 3.29 6.37
N CYS A 508 -16.00 4.36 6.72
CA CYS A 508 -14.66 4.63 6.19
C CYS A 508 -13.85 5.55 7.11
N SER A 509 -12.51 5.58 6.99
CA SER A 509 -11.64 6.40 7.84
C SER A 509 -11.74 7.91 7.57
N GLY A 510 -12.13 8.27 6.35
CA GLY A 510 -12.10 9.62 5.81
C GLY A 510 -10.98 9.82 4.77
N ASP A 511 -9.86 9.10 4.89
CA ASP A 511 -8.75 9.17 3.92
C ASP A 511 -8.39 7.82 3.26
N ASP A 512 -8.99 6.72 3.70
CA ASP A 512 -8.89 5.43 3.04
C ASP A 512 -9.65 5.36 1.69
N TRP A 513 -9.49 4.23 1.00
CA TRP A 513 -10.21 3.94 -0.24
C TRP A 513 -11.69 3.57 -0.01
N GLU A 514 -12.12 3.17 1.20
CA GLU A 514 -13.51 2.82 1.48
C GLU A 514 -14.45 3.99 1.23
N CYS A 515 -14.00 5.21 1.53
CA CYS A 515 -14.77 6.43 1.24
C CYS A 515 -15.01 6.67 -0.26
N TYR A 516 -14.29 6.00 -1.17
CA TYR A 516 -14.34 6.21 -2.62
C TYR A 516 -14.81 4.93 -3.34
N LYS A 517 -15.88 4.32 -2.81
CA LYS A 517 -16.27 2.94 -3.13
C LYS A 517 -16.32 2.55 -4.62
N PRO A 518 -16.82 3.38 -5.57
CA PRO A 518 -16.76 3.06 -7.00
C PRO A 518 -15.32 2.99 -7.55
N ALA A 519 -14.44 3.90 -7.09
CA ALA A 519 -13.02 3.88 -7.45
C ALA A 519 -12.31 2.67 -6.85
N GLN A 520 -12.56 2.36 -5.58
CA GLN A 520 -11.99 1.18 -4.91
C GLN A 520 -12.39 -0.12 -5.62
N LEU A 521 -13.67 -0.35 -5.87
CA LEU A 521 -14.14 -1.58 -6.52
C LEU A 521 -13.51 -1.77 -7.91
N HIS A 522 -13.36 -0.70 -8.68
CA HIS A 522 -12.72 -0.75 -10.00
C HIS A 522 -11.19 -0.89 -9.92
N PHE A 523 -10.56 -0.31 -8.90
CA PHE A 523 -9.15 -0.53 -8.61
C PHE A 523 -8.86 -2.00 -8.26
N LEU A 524 -9.70 -2.63 -7.44
CA LEU A 524 -9.61 -4.07 -7.15
C LEU A 524 -9.84 -4.94 -8.39
N GLU A 525 -10.78 -4.57 -9.26
CA GLU A 525 -10.99 -5.22 -10.57
C GLU A 525 -9.71 -5.16 -11.42
N MET A 526 -9.15 -3.96 -11.65
CA MET A 526 -7.89 -3.76 -12.41
C MET A 526 -6.73 -4.59 -11.83
N LEU A 527 -6.56 -4.58 -10.51
CA LEU A 527 -5.52 -5.36 -9.84
C LEU A 527 -5.73 -6.87 -10.03
N SER A 528 -6.97 -7.36 -10.00
CA SER A 528 -7.26 -8.78 -10.19
C SER A 528 -7.15 -9.27 -11.64
N ARG A 529 -7.25 -8.35 -12.63
CA ARG A 529 -7.03 -8.62 -14.07
C ARG A 529 -5.56 -8.73 -14.47
N ALA A 530 -4.62 -8.33 -13.61
CA ALA A 530 -3.18 -8.41 -13.90
C ALA A 530 -2.78 -9.87 -14.19
N GLU A 531 -2.54 -10.20 -15.48
CA GLU A 531 -2.47 -11.59 -15.97
C GLU A 531 -1.41 -12.46 -15.27
N ARG A 532 -0.37 -11.85 -14.67
CA ARG A 532 0.85 -12.55 -14.22
C ARG A 532 1.39 -11.97 -12.91
N GLY A 533 1.70 -12.86 -11.97
CA GLY A 533 2.41 -12.55 -10.72
C GLY A 533 1.52 -12.26 -9.51
N CYS A 534 2.14 -12.19 -8.33
CA CYS A 534 1.46 -11.74 -7.10
C CYS A 534 1.26 -10.22 -7.13
N VAL A 535 0.08 -9.75 -6.73
CA VAL A 535 -0.20 -8.32 -6.48
C VAL A 535 -0.09 -8.05 -4.97
N VAL A 536 0.86 -7.19 -4.60
CA VAL A 536 1.13 -6.80 -3.21
C VAL A 536 0.94 -5.29 -3.05
N LEU A 537 -0.05 -4.89 -2.27
CA LEU A 537 -0.30 -3.50 -1.88
C LEU A 537 0.55 -3.14 -0.65
N LEU A 538 1.32 -2.05 -0.72
CA LEU A 538 2.06 -1.49 0.43
C LEU A 538 1.37 -0.20 0.87
N THR A 539 0.85 -0.14 2.11
CA THR A 539 -0.04 0.95 2.55
C THR A 539 0.35 1.66 3.85
N GLY A 540 0.02 2.94 3.95
CA GLY A 540 0.48 3.90 4.96
C GLY A 540 -0.63 4.42 5.90
N ASP A 541 -0.68 5.75 6.08
CA ASP A 541 -1.59 6.53 6.95
C ASP A 541 -1.68 6.10 8.43
N MET A 542 -2.30 4.96 8.71
CA MET A 542 -3.06 4.60 9.93
C MET A 542 -2.32 4.56 11.29
N GLY A 543 -1.01 4.83 11.33
CA GLY A 543 -0.16 4.83 12.54
C GLY A 543 0.02 3.49 13.27
N TYR A 544 -0.54 2.41 12.72
CA TYR A 544 -0.26 1.02 13.07
C TYR A 544 0.09 0.23 11.81
N SER A 545 0.52 -1.02 11.99
CA SER A 545 0.91 -1.92 10.89
C SER A 545 0.20 -3.27 10.98
N ASP A 546 -0.30 -3.80 9.87
CA ASP A 546 -0.97 -5.10 9.77
C ASP A 546 -0.72 -5.81 8.42
N ILE A 547 -1.21 -7.04 8.28
CA ILE A 547 -1.25 -7.76 6.99
C ILE A 547 -2.69 -8.20 6.75
N LYS A 548 -3.23 -7.89 5.57
CA LYS A 548 -4.57 -8.31 5.14
C LYS A 548 -4.53 -9.05 3.82
N VAL A 549 -5.39 -10.05 3.69
CA VAL A 549 -5.50 -10.89 2.50
C VAL A 549 -6.94 -10.89 1.99
N PHE A 550 -7.18 -10.13 0.92
CA PHE A 550 -8.37 -10.29 0.11
C PHE A 550 -8.24 -11.61 -0.68
N ARG A 551 -9.26 -12.46 -0.59
CA ARG A 551 -9.32 -13.75 -1.30
C ARG A 551 -10.57 -13.81 -2.17
N PRO A 552 -10.45 -14.25 -3.44
CA PRO A 552 -11.57 -14.34 -4.38
C PRO A 552 -12.58 -15.42 -4.00
N GLY A 553 -13.76 -15.34 -4.61
CA GLY A 553 -14.88 -16.27 -4.42
C GLY A 553 -15.86 -15.88 -3.30
N PRO A 554 -17.02 -16.55 -3.24
CA PRO A 554 -18.14 -16.21 -2.34
C PRO A 554 -17.91 -16.62 -0.87
N GLY A 555 -18.91 -16.38 -0.03
CA GLY A 555 -19.01 -16.98 1.32
C GLY A 555 -18.13 -16.35 2.39
N ARG A 556 -17.64 -15.12 2.17
CA ARG A 556 -16.82 -14.35 3.13
C ARG A 556 -17.62 -13.17 3.65
N ALA A 557 -17.28 -12.70 4.86
CA ALA A 557 -17.93 -11.52 5.48
C ALA A 557 -17.83 -10.24 4.63
N TYR A 558 -16.86 -10.18 3.70
CA TYR A 558 -16.65 -9.09 2.77
C TYR A 558 -17.06 -9.38 1.31
N THR A 559 -17.76 -10.49 1.05
CA THR A 559 -18.05 -10.92 -0.33
C THR A 559 -18.82 -9.88 -1.13
N ASP A 560 -19.90 -9.32 -0.57
CA ASP A 560 -20.72 -8.35 -1.29
C ASP A 560 -20.06 -6.96 -1.28
N LEU A 561 -19.44 -6.60 -0.14
CA LEU A 561 -18.72 -5.34 0.11
C LEU A 561 -17.60 -5.04 -0.91
N TYR A 562 -16.84 -6.06 -1.33
CA TYR A 562 -15.77 -5.95 -2.34
C TYR A 562 -16.04 -6.77 -3.61
N ARG A 563 -17.26 -7.31 -3.77
CA ARG A 563 -17.63 -8.21 -4.88
C ARG A 563 -16.64 -9.36 -5.10
N SER A 564 -16.18 -10.01 -4.03
CA SER A 564 -15.07 -11.00 -4.10
C SER A 564 -15.36 -12.18 -5.03
N SER A 565 -16.63 -12.52 -5.26
CA SER A 565 -17.08 -13.53 -6.23
C SER A 565 -16.79 -13.22 -7.70
N GLN A 566 -16.47 -11.97 -8.04
CA GLN A 566 -16.17 -11.53 -9.42
C GLN A 566 -14.66 -11.52 -9.72
N HIS A 567 -13.82 -11.54 -8.68
CA HIS A 567 -12.36 -11.46 -8.79
C HIS A 567 -11.76 -12.86 -8.92
N TYR A 568 -10.64 -12.98 -9.64
CA TYR A 568 -9.99 -14.27 -9.92
C TYR A 568 -8.81 -14.58 -9.01
N ARG A 569 -8.16 -13.55 -8.44
CA ARG A 569 -6.88 -13.66 -7.73
C ARG A 569 -6.88 -13.01 -6.34
N PRO A 570 -6.06 -13.51 -5.40
CA PRO A 570 -5.87 -12.86 -4.10
C PRO A 570 -5.07 -11.57 -4.24
N ILE A 571 -5.35 -10.62 -3.35
CA ILE A 571 -4.62 -9.34 -3.23
C ILE A 571 -4.13 -9.21 -1.79
N TYR A 572 -2.83 -8.94 -1.63
CA TYR A 572 -2.17 -8.93 -0.33
C TYR A 572 -1.81 -7.50 0.07
N GLN A 573 -2.43 -6.97 1.12
CA GLN A 573 -2.08 -5.67 1.69
C GLN A 573 -1.12 -5.85 2.87
N VAL A 574 -0.03 -5.11 2.87
CA VAL A 574 0.93 -5.02 3.97
C VAL A 574 0.98 -3.56 4.41
N MET A 575 0.35 -3.25 5.53
CA MET A 575 0.27 -1.91 6.09
C MET A 575 1.48 -1.67 6.99
N ALA A 576 2.19 -0.57 6.77
CA ALA A 576 3.44 -0.23 7.48
C ALA A 576 3.49 1.25 7.90
N SER A 577 2.44 1.71 8.59
CA SER A 577 2.43 3.05 9.18
C SER A 577 2.89 3.03 10.65
N GLY A 578 3.44 4.17 11.09
CA GLY A 578 4.00 4.34 12.42
C GLY A 578 5.47 3.95 12.50
N LEU A 579 6.32 4.46 11.59
CA LEU A 579 7.79 4.37 11.71
C LEU A 579 8.30 4.90 13.05
N THR A 580 7.56 5.81 13.70
CA THR A 580 7.90 6.41 14.98
C THR A 580 6.72 6.39 15.96
N ARG A 581 6.99 6.43 17.26
CA ARG A 581 5.95 6.32 18.30
C ARG A 581 5.14 7.62 18.43
N ARG A 582 3.90 7.64 17.94
CA ARG A 582 2.89 8.66 18.32
C ARG A 582 2.02 8.13 19.48
N PRO A 583 1.81 8.88 20.58
CA PRO A 583 1.19 8.36 21.81
C PRO A 583 -0.36 8.29 21.76
N ARG A 584 -0.97 8.09 20.59
CA ARG A 584 -2.39 8.42 20.35
C ARG A 584 -3.26 7.28 19.81
N ILE A 585 -2.71 6.10 19.56
CA ILE A 585 -3.44 4.99 18.93
C ILE A 585 -3.59 3.85 19.93
N ASP A 586 -4.82 3.62 20.37
CA ASP A 586 -5.16 2.39 21.09
C ASP A 586 -5.08 1.20 20.14
N THR A 587 -4.19 0.27 20.45
CA THR A 587 -4.03 -1.00 19.72
C THR A 587 -4.68 -2.19 20.43
N SER A 588 -5.51 -1.95 21.45
CA SER A 588 -6.33 -3.00 22.05
C SER A 588 -7.27 -3.60 20.99
N CYS A 589 -7.31 -4.93 20.89
CA CYS A 589 -8.28 -5.60 20.03
C CYS A 589 -9.57 -5.81 20.82
N SER A 590 -10.65 -5.16 20.40
CA SER A 590 -11.99 -5.41 20.94
C SER A 590 -13.04 -5.11 19.86
N PRO A 591 -14.23 -5.73 19.89
CA PRO A 591 -15.29 -5.44 18.91
C PRO A 591 -15.74 -3.97 18.86
N GLY A 592 -15.44 -3.17 19.88
CA GLY A 592 -15.66 -1.71 19.89
C GLY A 592 -14.55 -0.89 19.22
N ASN A 593 -13.32 -1.42 19.11
CA ASN A 593 -12.21 -0.77 18.42
C ASN A 593 -12.07 -1.36 17.01
N ALA A 594 -12.89 -0.86 16.09
CA ALA A 594 -12.95 -1.31 14.70
C ALA A 594 -11.62 -1.17 13.95
N TRP A 595 -10.70 -0.31 14.39
CA TRP A 595 -9.40 -0.13 13.74
C TRP A 595 -8.52 -1.38 13.91
N THR A 596 -8.45 -1.91 15.14
CA THR A 596 -7.53 -2.98 15.55
C THR A 596 -8.21 -4.34 15.72
N HIS A 597 -9.54 -4.41 15.65
CA HIS A 597 -10.32 -5.63 15.47
C HIS A 597 -10.92 -5.68 14.06
N ASP A 598 -10.53 -6.66 13.24
CA ASP A 598 -11.06 -6.87 11.89
C ASP A 598 -12.20 -7.92 11.87
N PRO A 599 -13.48 -7.50 11.79
CA PRO A 599 -14.63 -8.42 11.73
C PRO A 599 -14.79 -9.09 10.36
N LEU A 600 -14.11 -8.61 9.32
CA LEU A 600 -14.18 -9.14 7.96
C LEU A 600 -13.27 -10.36 7.77
N LYS A 601 -12.37 -10.64 8.71
CA LYS A 601 -11.42 -11.78 8.68
C LYS A 601 -10.49 -11.73 7.46
N MET A 602 -10.04 -10.53 7.11
CA MET A 602 -8.98 -10.30 6.12
C MET A 602 -7.60 -10.34 6.78
N ARG A 603 -7.50 -9.86 8.01
CA ARG A 603 -6.25 -9.70 8.77
C ARG A 603 -5.62 -11.03 9.16
N HIS A 604 -4.31 -11.11 8.99
CA HIS A 604 -3.49 -12.32 9.15
C HIS A 604 -2.48 -12.16 10.29
N PRO A 605 -2.24 -13.20 11.13
CA PRO A 605 -2.94 -14.49 11.17
C PRO A 605 -4.33 -14.45 11.86
N SER A 606 -4.74 -13.32 12.44
CA SER A 606 -6.04 -13.17 13.11
C SER A 606 -6.63 -11.76 13.02
N GLU A 607 -7.92 -11.65 13.34
CA GLU A 607 -8.70 -10.41 13.44
C GLU A 607 -8.02 -9.31 14.29
N CYS A 608 -7.20 -9.73 15.26
CA CYS A 608 -6.46 -8.88 16.20
C CYS A 608 -4.96 -8.68 15.87
N SER A 609 -4.47 -9.20 14.74
CA SER A 609 -3.03 -9.22 14.43
C SER A 609 -2.50 -7.87 13.94
N VAL A 610 -2.33 -6.94 14.87
CA VAL A 610 -1.80 -5.59 14.65
C VAL A 610 -0.46 -5.41 15.36
N ALA A 611 0.50 -4.76 14.70
CA ALA A 611 1.76 -4.33 15.28
C ALA A 611 1.70 -2.81 15.59
N PRO A 612 1.91 -2.39 16.86
CA PRO A 612 1.96 -0.98 17.25
C PRO A 612 3.29 -0.30 16.88
N ALA A 613 3.27 1.02 16.63
CA ALA A 613 4.49 1.79 16.40
C ALA A 613 5.55 1.63 17.53
N PRO A 614 6.86 1.63 17.23
CA PRO A 614 7.45 1.82 15.92
C PRO A 614 7.52 0.51 15.13
N SER A 615 7.14 0.56 13.86
CA SER A 615 7.17 -0.60 12.96
C SER A 615 7.45 -0.19 11.51
N PHE A 616 7.93 -1.13 10.72
CA PHE A 616 8.17 -0.97 9.29
C PHE A 616 7.86 -2.27 8.54
N GLY A 617 7.58 -2.15 7.25
CA GLY A 617 7.28 -3.29 6.39
C GLY A 617 8.52 -3.88 5.74
N MET A 618 8.45 -5.15 5.39
CA MET A 618 9.46 -5.85 4.59
C MET A 618 8.81 -6.85 3.64
N VAL A 619 9.22 -6.83 2.37
CA VAL A 619 9.02 -7.92 1.42
C VAL A 619 10.38 -8.62 1.22
N GLU A 620 10.51 -9.88 1.63
CA GLU A 620 11.68 -10.70 1.31
C GLU A 620 11.35 -11.76 0.25
N VAL A 621 12.25 -12.02 -0.70
CA VAL A 621 12.06 -13.00 -1.77
C VAL A 621 13.19 -14.03 -1.82
N ASP A 622 12.84 -15.33 -1.78
CA ASP A 622 13.78 -16.42 -2.05
C ASP A 622 13.69 -16.93 -3.49
N TRP A 623 14.45 -16.28 -4.36
CA TRP A 623 14.62 -16.64 -5.77
C TRP A 623 15.37 -17.96 -6.03
N ASP A 624 16.04 -18.56 -5.04
CA ASP A 624 16.99 -19.68 -5.27
C ASP A 624 16.48 -21.05 -4.80
N ARG A 625 15.50 -21.09 -3.89
CA ARG A 625 14.95 -22.35 -3.34
C ARG A 625 13.54 -22.66 -3.86
N GLU A 626 12.56 -21.97 -3.29
CA GLU A 626 11.13 -22.32 -3.38
C GLU A 626 10.33 -21.25 -4.11
N LYS A 627 10.96 -20.16 -4.59
CA LYS A 627 10.28 -18.99 -5.16
C LYS A 627 9.23 -18.40 -4.20
N VAL A 628 9.61 -18.31 -2.94
CA VAL A 628 8.74 -17.84 -1.86
C VAL A 628 8.89 -16.34 -1.63
N VAL A 629 7.77 -15.66 -1.43
CA VAL A 629 7.68 -14.25 -0.97
C VAL A 629 7.22 -14.23 0.48
N LYS A 630 7.98 -13.54 1.35
CA LYS A 630 7.62 -13.27 2.74
C LYS A 630 7.16 -11.82 2.84
N LEU A 631 5.89 -11.63 3.17
CA LEU A 631 5.30 -10.35 3.53
C LEU A 631 5.37 -10.22 5.04
N GLN A 632 6.06 -9.19 5.53
CA GLN A 632 6.39 -9.05 6.96
C GLN A 632 6.11 -7.64 7.47
N VAL A 633 5.71 -7.57 8.74
CA VAL A 633 5.81 -6.36 9.56
C VAL A 633 6.87 -6.59 10.63
N ARG A 634 7.83 -5.69 10.72
CA ARG A 634 8.98 -5.74 11.64
C ARG A 634 8.91 -4.65 12.71
N ASP A 635 9.45 -4.98 13.87
CA ASP A 635 9.64 -4.12 15.02
C ASP A 635 10.73 -3.08 14.76
N GLY A 636 10.41 -1.79 14.93
CA GLY A 636 11.34 -0.69 14.65
C GLY A 636 12.51 -0.56 15.63
N ASP A 637 12.37 -1.04 16.86
CA ASP A 637 13.41 -0.93 17.90
C ASP A 637 14.37 -2.14 17.94
N THR A 638 14.02 -3.26 17.29
CA THR A 638 14.75 -4.53 17.38
C THR A 638 14.91 -5.29 16.06
N SER A 639 14.29 -4.83 14.96
CA SER A 639 14.23 -5.53 13.66
C SER A 639 13.55 -6.92 13.69
N GLN A 640 12.92 -7.32 14.79
CA GLN A 640 12.23 -8.62 14.90
C GLN A 640 10.95 -8.65 14.05
N VAL A 641 10.67 -9.79 13.41
CA VAL A 641 9.42 -9.99 12.67
C VAL A 641 8.27 -10.19 13.68
N ARG A 642 7.24 -9.36 13.58
CA ARG A 642 6.04 -9.40 14.45
C ARG A 642 4.86 -10.08 13.77
N ILE A 643 4.73 -9.90 12.45
CA ILE A 643 3.73 -10.55 11.60
C ILE A 643 4.46 -11.05 10.36
N GLU A 644 4.24 -12.30 9.97
CA GLU A 644 4.72 -12.86 8.69
C GLU A 644 3.58 -13.60 7.98
N LEU A 645 3.41 -13.32 6.70
CA LEU A 645 2.68 -14.13 5.74
C LEU A 645 3.67 -14.64 4.68
N VAL A 646 3.61 -15.94 4.39
CA VAL A 646 4.48 -16.61 3.43
C VAL A 646 3.64 -17.03 2.23
N LEU A 647 4.10 -16.69 1.03
CA LEU A 647 3.44 -16.97 -0.25
C LEU A 647 4.37 -17.76 -1.16
N ASP A 648 3.85 -18.75 -1.89
CA ASP A 648 4.54 -19.34 -3.04
C ASP A 648 4.15 -18.53 -4.30
N LEU A 649 5.13 -18.11 -5.12
CA LEU A 649 4.84 -17.44 -6.39
C LEU A 649 3.98 -18.29 -7.34
N ALA A 650 3.98 -19.62 -7.19
CA ALA A 650 3.10 -20.52 -7.94
C ALA A 650 1.61 -20.35 -7.56
N GLU A 651 1.28 -20.06 -6.29
CA GLU A 651 -0.12 -19.81 -5.88
C GLU A 651 -0.71 -18.57 -6.58
N CYS A 652 0.11 -17.55 -6.84
CA CYS A 652 -0.28 -16.35 -7.58
C CYS A 652 -0.35 -16.55 -9.11
N LEU A 653 0.14 -17.68 -9.64
CA LEU A 653 0.22 -17.94 -11.09
C LEU A 653 -0.77 -19.01 -11.59
N ASN A 654 -1.40 -19.76 -10.68
CA ASN A 654 -2.25 -20.92 -11.00
C ASN A 654 -3.77 -20.64 -11.02
N HIS A 655 -4.17 -19.37 -11.09
CA HIS A 655 -5.58 -18.93 -11.04
C HIS A 655 -5.95 -17.96 -12.18
#